data_AF-A0A1C5XSC5-F1
#
_entry.id   AF-A0A1C5XSC5-F1
#
_cell.length_a   1.000
_cell.length_b   1.000
_cell.length_c   1.000
_cell.angle_alpha   90.00
_cell.angle_beta   90.00
_cell.angle_gamma   90.00
#
_symmetry.space_group_name_H-M   'P 1'
#
loop_
_entity.id
_entity.type
_entity.pdbx_description
1 polymer ?
#
loop_
_entity_poly.entity_id
_entity_poly.type
_entity_poly.pdbx_seq_one_letter_code
_entity_poly.pdbx_strand_id
1 'polypeptide(L)'
;MDKIFSKKELYDRTPRIYKRDASEVRFLLGGIGTGNFSVNTRGKFLDWEIFNWPAKNTKFPLSFFAIRTENENMEKPISKILEARLLPPYTSSHGYLQAELVNLPRMEDSEMTCEYPFANVKFFDSELPVQVSMEAFTPFIPLNVNDSSIPGAIIRYHVKNTSNHPTEVSLVGTLPNASGFEGYDVIENLKLADSVKNVYRETGNIKGLYYEPEHLEESHLRYGNMAIMTTGENVTYKTQWFDGEWVDGIQDFWDDFTEDGRLEKETISDSVGCEFAQFHNFSFLKRREKIGSIGSYCTLAPQEEKTFEFVITWYFPNRVKAWIEFDEDYENFQDGKYGVTRNYYATQFSNAWDAGEYIYAEMSRLEKGSRDFADAMFHQTTLPYYVIDALTANITNLRSNLCFRLEDGTFGGFEGIRDDIGCGYGSVPHVWNYEQTVAFLFPELEQTMRNVEFLRETDENGCMSTRMFSLFGQKRYEMVPACDGQLGSIVRIYRDFKNSGDMNFLKTIWKKAVQAMDYAIKQWDTDGDGVLDGQQNTTYDIEFYGLNPMTDSIFLAALKCCEEMAAILGDQEHEKIYGQLYKKGAQLADKLLFNGEYYEQVLEDVDRYKYQFGKGCLSDQLLGQFLAYMSGIGEVLSKDHMKTAMESVFKYNYQTDFYHTDSVHRAYAINDEKGMVIATWPKGGRPKFPLSYAGEVWTGVEYSVAANLIYLGCVEEGLTIVKSIRDRYDGYKRNPFSEIESGHHYCRAMASWGILQALLGQKSDMYKKTLSIHPVIEEDMSSFFICGNAWGVYRQEKKNGKWVKKYDILYGTLDGIQLDD
;
A
#
# COMPACT_ATOMS: atom_id res chain seq x y z
N MET A 1 -5.00 31.43 -16.65
CA MET A 1 -4.83 30.06 -17.18
C MET A 1 -6.20 29.55 -17.54
N ASP A 2 -6.32 28.89 -18.69
CA ASP A 2 -7.52 28.12 -18.98
C ASP A 2 -7.65 27.01 -17.93
N LYS A 3 -8.88 26.67 -17.54
CA LYS A 3 -9.11 25.60 -16.57
C LYS A 3 -8.67 24.27 -17.19
N ILE A 4 -7.73 23.57 -16.55
CA ILE A 4 -7.17 22.28 -17.02
C ILE A 4 -8.25 21.20 -17.04
N PHE A 5 -9.09 21.17 -16.00
CA PHE A 5 -10.27 20.33 -15.91
C PHE A 5 -11.51 21.21 -15.69
N SER A 6 -12.64 20.80 -16.25
CA SER A 6 -13.92 21.43 -15.97
C SER A 6 -14.36 21.15 -14.54
N LYS A 7 -15.25 22.00 -13.99
CA LYS A 7 -15.88 21.74 -12.68
C LYS A 7 -16.61 20.39 -12.66
N LYS A 8 -17.18 19.95 -13.79
CA LYS A 8 -17.82 18.64 -13.87
C LYS A 8 -16.83 17.50 -13.64
N GLU A 9 -15.63 17.60 -14.20
CA GLU A 9 -14.58 16.58 -14.05
C GLU A 9 -13.96 16.59 -12.64
N LEU A 10 -13.72 17.78 -12.06
CA LEU A 10 -13.15 17.88 -10.71
C LEU A 10 -14.08 17.37 -9.60
N TYR A 11 -15.39 17.39 -9.84
CA TYR A 11 -16.40 16.92 -8.89
C TYR A 11 -17.12 15.64 -9.38
N ASP A 12 -16.50 14.89 -10.29
CA ASP A 12 -17.05 13.63 -10.78
C ASP A 12 -17.01 12.55 -9.69
N ARG A 13 -18.13 11.83 -9.58
CA ARG A 13 -18.36 10.76 -8.60
C ARG A 13 -18.58 9.41 -9.28
N THR A 14 -18.36 9.33 -10.59
CA THR A 14 -18.52 8.11 -11.36
C THR A 14 -17.45 7.07 -10.96
N PRO A 15 -17.86 5.85 -10.55
CA PRO A 15 -16.91 4.79 -10.24
C PRO A 15 -16.06 4.39 -11.44
N ARG A 16 -14.81 4.03 -11.16
CA ARG A 16 -13.89 3.52 -12.18
C ARG A 16 -14.19 2.04 -12.45
N ILE A 17 -14.37 1.71 -13.73
CA ILE A 17 -14.55 0.34 -14.20
C ILE A 17 -13.38 -0.01 -15.11
N TYR A 18 -12.63 -1.05 -14.75
CA TYR A 18 -11.51 -1.54 -15.54
C TYR A 18 -12.00 -2.66 -16.46
N LYS A 19 -11.71 -2.54 -17.76
CA LYS A 19 -11.98 -3.61 -18.74
C LYS A 19 -10.85 -4.63 -18.72
N ARG A 20 -11.05 -5.81 -19.33
CA ARG A 20 -10.03 -6.87 -19.39
C ARG A 20 -8.67 -6.46 -19.98
N ASP A 21 -8.62 -5.38 -20.75
CA ASP A 21 -7.42 -4.84 -21.41
C ASP A 21 -6.67 -3.79 -20.58
N ALA A 22 -7.18 -3.41 -19.41
CA ALA A 22 -6.42 -2.69 -18.40
C ALA A 22 -5.38 -3.63 -17.74
N SER A 23 -4.30 -3.91 -18.45
CA SER A 23 -3.31 -4.94 -18.11
C SER A 23 -2.50 -4.66 -16.84
N GLU A 24 -2.41 -3.39 -16.43
CA GLU A 24 -1.58 -2.93 -15.32
C GLU A 24 -2.27 -3.04 -13.96
N VAL A 25 -3.57 -3.31 -13.92
CA VAL A 25 -4.33 -3.46 -12.66
C VAL A 25 -3.85 -4.69 -11.89
N ARG A 26 -3.20 -4.47 -10.74
CA ARG A 26 -2.81 -5.50 -9.76
C ARG A 26 -3.35 -5.13 -8.38
N PHE A 27 -4.51 -5.67 -7.99
CA PHE A 27 -5.12 -5.43 -6.68
C PHE A 27 -4.58 -6.44 -5.65
N LEU A 28 -3.99 -5.96 -4.55
CA LEU A 28 -3.35 -6.80 -3.54
C LEU A 28 -4.35 -7.44 -2.55
N LEU A 29 -4.12 -8.71 -2.26
CA LEU A 29 -4.78 -9.52 -1.24
C LEU A 29 -3.74 -10.04 -0.24
N GLY A 30 -3.88 -9.72 1.04
CA GLY A 30 -2.96 -10.11 2.12
C GLY A 30 -2.87 -9.06 3.23
N GLY A 31 -2.79 -9.47 4.50
CA GLY A 31 -2.74 -8.57 5.65
C GLY A 31 -1.44 -7.77 5.76
N ILE A 32 -1.46 -6.72 6.60
CA ILE A 32 -0.29 -5.88 6.91
C ILE A 32 0.88 -6.75 7.38
N GLY A 33 2.01 -6.69 6.67
CA GLY A 33 3.23 -7.42 7.04
C GLY A 33 3.14 -8.95 6.94
N THR A 34 2.19 -9.47 6.16
CA THR A 34 2.00 -10.92 6.00
C THR A 34 2.49 -11.47 4.65
N GLY A 35 2.85 -10.60 3.72
CA GLY A 35 2.94 -10.95 2.29
C GLY A 35 1.57 -10.88 1.61
N ASN A 36 1.53 -11.07 0.29
CA ASN A 36 0.31 -10.89 -0.50
C ASN A 36 0.39 -11.62 -1.85
N PHE A 37 -0.75 -11.67 -2.54
CA PHE A 37 -0.82 -11.92 -3.97
C PHE A 37 -1.80 -10.94 -4.63
N SER A 38 -1.70 -10.78 -5.95
CA SER A 38 -2.52 -9.85 -6.72
C SER A 38 -3.61 -10.54 -7.52
N VAL A 39 -4.72 -9.83 -7.75
CA VAL A 39 -5.74 -10.15 -8.76
C VAL A 39 -5.80 -9.05 -9.82
N ASN A 40 -5.89 -9.44 -11.10
CA ASN A 40 -6.03 -8.51 -12.22
C ASN A 40 -7.45 -8.47 -12.80
N THR A 41 -7.66 -7.60 -13.80
CA THR A 41 -8.95 -7.42 -14.48
C THR A 41 -9.51 -8.65 -15.16
N ARG A 42 -8.67 -9.62 -15.51
CA ARG A 42 -9.08 -10.90 -16.09
C ARG A 42 -9.56 -11.89 -15.03
N GLY A 43 -9.39 -11.61 -13.73
CA GLY A 43 -9.64 -12.56 -12.64
C GLY A 43 -8.48 -13.50 -12.34
N LYS A 44 -7.29 -13.27 -12.94
CA LYS A 44 -6.10 -14.09 -12.74
C LYS A 44 -5.38 -13.70 -11.44
N PHE A 45 -4.86 -14.68 -10.72
CA PHE A 45 -3.92 -14.46 -9.61
C PHE A 45 -2.47 -14.42 -10.08
N LEU A 46 -1.68 -13.53 -9.48
CA LEU A 46 -0.28 -13.27 -9.86
C LEU A 46 0.45 -12.52 -8.73
N ASP A 47 1.73 -12.19 -8.91
CA ASP A 47 2.56 -11.51 -7.89
C ASP A 47 2.49 -12.20 -6.52
N TRP A 48 2.75 -13.51 -6.47
CA TRP A 48 2.72 -14.27 -5.22
C TRP A 48 3.92 -13.93 -4.33
N GLU A 49 3.79 -12.89 -3.51
CA GLU A 49 4.81 -12.34 -2.64
C GLU A 49 4.58 -12.70 -1.15
N ILE A 50 4.22 -13.95 -0.89
CA ILE A 50 3.89 -14.48 0.45
C ILE A 50 5.12 -14.94 1.27
N PHE A 51 6.33 -14.78 0.71
CA PHE A 51 7.58 -15.32 1.27
C PHE A 51 8.47 -14.28 1.94
N ASN A 52 7.87 -13.22 2.51
CA ASN A 52 8.57 -12.12 3.21
C ASN A 52 9.64 -11.43 2.39
N TRP A 53 9.40 -11.31 1.08
CA TRP A 53 10.38 -10.84 0.11
C TRP A 53 9.66 -10.20 -1.07
N PRO A 54 10.08 -9.01 -1.55
CA PRO A 54 9.55 -8.44 -2.79
C PRO A 54 9.76 -9.39 -3.97
N ALA A 55 8.70 -9.69 -4.72
CA ALA A 55 8.77 -10.72 -5.75
C ALA A 55 7.73 -10.50 -6.87
N LYS A 56 7.76 -9.32 -7.49
CA LYS A 56 6.88 -8.98 -8.63
C LYS A 56 7.04 -10.01 -9.75
N ASN A 57 5.92 -10.33 -10.38
CA ASN A 57 5.78 -11.37 -11.40
C ASN A 57 6.04 -12.81 -10.91
N THR A 58 6.16 -13.05 -9.60
CA THR A 58 6.18 -14.43 -9.07
C THR A 58 4.85 -15.11 -9.38
N LYS A 59 4.91 -16.21 -10.12
CA LYS A 59 3.77 -17.00 -10.57
C LYS A 59 3.69 -18.28 -9.74
N PHE A 60 2.49 -18.63 -9.32
CA PHE A 60 2.21 -20.02 -8.95
C PHE A 60 1.66 -20.73 -10.20
N PRO A 61 2.42 -21.65 -10.81
CA PRO A 61 1.96 -22.37 -11.98
C PRO A 61 0.72 -23.19 -11.63
N LEU A 62 -0.21 -23.30 -12.57
CA LEU A 62 -1.47 -24.04 -12.37
C LEU A 62 -2.35 -23.54 -11.21
N SER A 63 -2.18 -22.29 -10.77
CA SER A 63 -3.11 -21.63 -9.84
C SER A 63 -4.27 -20.99 -10.57
N PHE A 64 -5.46 -21.57 -10.45
CA PHE A 64 -6.68 -21.05 -11.08
C PHE A 64 -7.95 -21.61 -10.41
N PHE A 65 -9.08 -21.00 -10.70
CA PHE A 65 -10.40 -21.57 -10.46
C PHE A 65 -11.07 -21.97 -11.77
N ALA A 66 -11.84 -23.05 -11.76
CA ALA A 66 -12.61 -23.51 -12.91
C ALA A 66 -14.05 -23.83 -12.51
N ILE A 67 -14.97 -23.59 -13.44
CA ILE A 67 -16.40 -23.91 -13.32
C ILE A 67 -16.76 -24.97 -14.36
N ARG A 68 -17.67 -25.88 -14.00
CA ARG A 68 -18.41 -26.74 -14.93
C ARG A 68 -19.91 -26.51 -14.74
N THR A 69 -20.64 -26.49 -15.84
CA THR A 69 -22.10 -26.41 -15.85
C THR A 69 -22.70 -27.46 -16.76
N GLU A 70 -23.83 -28.04 -16.34
CA GLU A 70 -24.60 -29.02 -17.10
C GLU A 70 -26.09 -28.92 -16.78
N ASN A 71 -26.93 -28.96 -17.82
CA ASN A 71 -28.37 -29.12 -17.69
C ASN A 71 -28.96 -29.81 -18.92
N GLU A 72 -30.23 -30.20 -18.84
CA GLU A 72 -30.92 -30.98 -19.89
C GLU A 72 -31.06 -30.27 -21.25
N ASN A 73 -30.90 -28.94 -21.29
CA ASN A 73 -30.99 -28.16 -22.53
C ASN A 73 -29.64 -27.94 -23.21
N MET A 74 -28.53 -28.31 -22.56
CA MET A 74 -27.19 -28.16 -23.13
C MET A 74 -26.87 -29.35 -24.03
N GLU A 75 -26.25 -29.09 -25.19
CA GLU A 75 -25.78 -30.16 -26.08
C GLU A 75 -24.70 -31.02 -25.41
N LYS A 76 -23.88 -30.39 -24.58
CA LYS A 76 -22.84 -31.02 -23.77
C LYS A 76 -22.52 -30.13 -22.55
N PRO A 77 -21.94 -30.69 -21.48
CA PRO A 77 -21.40 -29.90 -20.38
C PRO A 77 -20.37 -28.87 -20.86
N ILE A 78 -20.31 -27.74 -20.16
CA ILE A 78 -19.34 -26.68 -20.45
C ILE A 78 -18.49 -26.43 -19.22
N SER A 79 -17.18 -26.55 -19.39
CA SER A 79 -16.17 -26.26 -18.38
C SER A 79 -15.25 -25.13 -18.83
N LYS A 80 -14.98 -24.17 -17.95
CA LYS A 80 -14.13 -23.00 -18.22
C LYS A 80 -13.27 -22.64 -17.01
N ILE A 81 -12.06 -22.16 -17.26
CA ILE A 81 -11.28 -21.42 -16.28
C ILE A 81 -11.96 -20.07 -16.05
N LEU A 82 -12.12 -19.69 -14.78
CA LEU A 82 -12.70 -18.41 -14.33
C LEU A 82 -11.71 -17.26 -14.46
N GLU A 83 -11.20 -17.10 -15.67
CA GLU A 83 -10.40 -15.97 -16.11
C GLU A 83 -10.87 -15.56 -17.51
N ALA A 84 -10.89 -14.27 -17.82
CA ALA A 84 -11.18 -13.80 -19.18
C ALA A 84 -10.09 -14.20 -20.18
N ARG A 85 -10.40 -14.26 -21.48
CA ARG A 85 -9.45 -14.58 -22.56
C ARG A 85 -8.22 -13.66 -22.57
N LEU A 86 -7.10 -14.19 -23.09
CA LEU A 86 -5.87 -13.44 -23.27
C LEU A 86 -5.99 -12.44 -24.42
N LEU A 87 -5.28 -11.32 -24.30
CA LEU A 87 -5.21 -10.27 -25.32
C LEU A 87 -3.85 -10.27 -26.03
N PRO A 88 -3.77 -9.80 -27.28
CA PRO A 88 -2.50 -9.60 -27.96
C PRO A 88 -1.64 -8.54 -27.23
N PRO A 89 -0.31 -8.59 -27.40
CA PRO A 89 0.40 -9.45 -28.35
C PRO A 89 0.80 -10.81 -27.74
N TYR A 90 0.63 -11.88 -28.51
CA TYR A 90 1.01 -13.25 -28.12
C TYR A 90 2.49 -13.51 -28.44
N THR A 91 3.39 -13.13 -27.52
CA THR A 91 4.83 -12.96 -27.80
C THR A 91 5.77 -13.95 -27.12
N SER A 92 5.25 -14.93 -26.38
CA SER A 92 6.07 -15.92 -25.67
C SER A 92 6.96 -16.73 -26.62
N SER A 93 8.23 -16.89 -26.27
CA SER A 93 9.30 -17.38 -27.17
C SER A 93 9.11 -18.81 -27.68
N HIS A 94 8.38 -19.65 -26.94
CA HIS A 94 8.12 -21.06 -27.26
C HIS A 94 6.62 -21.33 -27.43
N GLY A 95 5.84 -20.29 -27.76
CA GLY A 95 4.44 -20.25 -27.34
C GLY A 95 4.35 -20.11 -25.82
N TYR A 96 3.15 -20.27 -25.27
CA TYR A 96 2.92 -20.25 -23.83
C TYR A 96 3.25 -21.62 -23.23
N LEU A 97 3.83 -21.63 -22.03
CA LEU A 97 4.16 -22.86 -21.33
C LEU A 97 2.89 -23.59 -20.91
N GLN A 98 2.97 -24.92 -20.76
CA GLN A 98 1.80 -25.76 -20.47
C GLN A 98 1.13 -25.37 -19.15
N ALA A 99 1.93 -24.92 -18.16
CA ALA A 99 1.44 -24.43 -16.88
C ALA A 99 0.58 -23.15 -16.96
N GLU A 100 0.61 -22.43 -18.08
CA GLU A 100 -0.20 -21.23 -18.31
C GLU A 100 -1.62 -21.54 -18.81
N LEU A 101 -1.88 -22.79 -19.23
CA LEU A 101 -3.21 -23.30 -19.60
C LEU A 101 -3.93 -22.39 -20.62
N VAL A 102 -3.19 -21.84 -21.59
CA VAL A 102 -3.77 -20.88 -22.56
C VAL A 102 -4.75 -21.56 -23.52
N ASN A 103 -4.64 -22.88 -23.69
CA ASN A 103 -5.49 -23.67 -24.58
C ASN A 103 -6.77 -24.19 -23.89
N LEU A 104 -6.90 -24.03 -22.56
CA LEU A 104 -8.13 -24.40 -21.87
C LEU A 104 -9.19 -23.29 -22.05
N PRO A 105 -10.49 -23.66 -22.16
CA PRO A 105 -11.58 -22.69 -22.29
C PRO A 105 -11.59 -21.68 -21.14
N ARG A 106 -11.90 -20.43 -21.47
CA ARG A 106 -11.88 -19.26 -20.57
C ARG A 106 -13.11 -18.40 -20.82
N MET A 107 -13.45 -17.57 -19.84
CA MET A 107 -14.56 -16.62 -19.94
C MET A 107 -14.31 -15.67 -21.13
N GLU A 108 -15.35 -15.34 -21.89
CA GLU A 108 -15.22 -14.46 -23.07
C GLU A 108 -14.62 -13.09 -22.70
N ASP A 109 -15.15 -12.46 -21.65
CA ASP A 109 -14.76 -11.11 -21.24
C ASP A 109 -14.88 -10.92 -19.71
N SER A 110 -14.34 -9.81 -19.22
CA SER A 110 -14.48 -9.40 -17.83
C SER A 110 -14.45 -7.89 -17.63
N GLU A 111 -15.07 -7.46 -16.53
CA GLU A 111 -14.97 -6.11 -16.00
C GLU A 111 -14.66 -6.17 -14.51
N MET A 112 -13.76 -5.30 -14.06
CA MET A 112 -13.34 -5.22 -12.66
C MET A 112 -13.69 -3.86 -12.05
N THR A 113 -14.29 -3.89 -10.87
CA THR A 113 -14.43 -2.73 -9.99
C THR A 113 -13.67 -2.98 -8.70
N CYS A 114 -13.09 -1.93 -8.14
CA CYS A 114 -12.32 -2.01 -6.90
C CYS A 114 -12.89 -0.99 -5.92
N GLU A 115 -13.40 -1.48 -4.81
CA GLU A 115 -13.86 -0.68 -3.69
C GLU A 115 -13.15 -1.23 -2.47
N TYR A 116 -11.92 -0.75 -2.27
CA TYR A 116 -10.98 -1.31 -1.30
C TYR A 116 -11.66 -1.49 0.08
N PRO A 117 -11.53 -2.67 0.72
CA PRO A 117 -10.59 -3.75 0.42
C PRO A 117 -11.11 -4.84 -0.55
N PHE A 118 -12.17 -4.57 -1.32
CA PHE A 118 -12.79 -5.55 -2.22
C PHE A 118 -12.41 -5.33 -3.69
N ALA A 119 -12.09 -6.44 -4.36
CA ALA A 119 -11.99 -6.55 -5.81
C ALA A 119 -13.17 -7.37 -6.34
N ASN A 120 -13.93 -6.81 -7.27
CA ASN A 120 -15.07 -7.46 -7.89
C ASN A 120 -14.80 -7.65 -9.38
N VAL A 121 -14.77 -8.90 -9.86
CA VAL A 121 -14.62 -9.23 -11.28
C VAL A 121 -15.91 -9.85 -11.78
N LYS A 122 -16.60 -9.15 -12.67
CA LYS A 122 -17.76 -9.67 -13.39
C LYS A 122 -17.28 -10.36 -14.66
N PHE A 123 -17.67 -11.60 -14.85
CA PHE A 123 -17.38 -12.34 -16.08
C PHE A 123 -18.56 -12.29 -17.04
N PHE A 124 -18.26 -12.28 -18.33
CA PHE A 124 -19.23 -12.36 -19.40
C PHE A 124 -18.90 -13.57 -20.27
N ASP A 125 -19.90 -14.42 -20.51
CA ASP A 125 -19.75 -15.58 -21.36
C ASP A 125 -21.12 -15.99 -21.90
N SER A 126 -21.27 -16.03 -23.23
CA SER A 126 -22.54 -16.32 -23.88
C SER A 126 -22.93 -17.81 -23.90
N GLU A 127 -21.98 -18.70 -23.62
CA GLU A 127 -22.20 -20.15 -23.69
C GLU A 127 -22.64 -20.74 -22.34
N LEU A 128 -22.36 -20.06 -21.22
CA LEU A 128 -22.71 -20.54 -19.89
C LEU A 128 -24.20 -20.28 -19.56
N PRO A 129 -24.93 -21.27 -19.02
CA PRO A 129 -26.31 -21.11 -18.55
C PRO A 129 -26.39 -20.40 -17.18
N VAL A 130 -25.29 -19.78 -16.74
CA VAL A 130 -25.15 -19.11 -15.46
C VAL A 130 -24.44 -17.78 -15.62
N GLN A 131 -24.79 -16.82 -14.77
CA GLN A 131 -24.00 -15.61 -14.56
C GLN A 131 -22.96 -15.87 -13.46
N VAL A 132 -21.71 -15.44 -13.68
CA VAL A 132 -20.62 -15.61 -12.71
C VAL A 132 -19.94 -14.28 -12.40
N SER A 133 -19.69 -14.01 -11.13
CA SER A 133 -18.79 -12.95 -10.68
C SER A 133 -17.94 -13.41 -9.51
N MET A 134 -16.74 -12.85 -9.37
CA MET A 134 -15.83 -13.04 -8.26
C MET A 134 -15.81 -11.80 -7.37
N GLU A 135 -15.94 -11.99 -6.06
CA GLU A 135 -15.57 -11.02 -5.03
C GLU A 135 -14.34 -11.57 -4.30
N ALA A 136 -13.27 -10.78 -4.21
CA ALA A 136 -12.06 -11.14 -3.50
C ALA A 136 -11.66 -10.04 -2.52
N PHE A 137 -11.33 -10.39 -1.28
CA PHE A 137 -10.87 -9.44 -0.28
C PHE A 137 -10.02 -10.10 0.80
N THR A 138 -9.24 -9.27 1.49
CA THR A 138 -8.66 -9.63 2.78
C THR A 138 -9.16 -8.61 3.81
N PRO A 139 -9.59 -9.03 5.01
CA PRO A 139 -10.16 -8.13 6.00
C PRO A 139 -9.29 -6.91 6.25
N PHE A 140 -9.94 -5.76 6.35
CA PHE A 140 -9.29 -4.48 6.64
C PHE A 140 -10.23 -3.60 7.44
N ILE A 141 -9.85 -3.32 8.67
CA ILE A 141 -10.66 -2.59 9.63
C ILE A 141 -9.76 -1.53 10.27
N PRO A 142 -9.91 -0.24 9.91
CA PRO A 142 -9.10 0.82 10.53
C PRO A 142 -9.19 0.79 12.06
N LEU A 143 -8.08 1.13 12.72
CA LEU A 143 -7.87 1.02 14.17
C LEU A 143 -7.89 -0.40 14.75
N ASN A 144 -8.03 -1.43 13.92
CA ASN A 144 -7.88 -2.83 14.31
C ASN A 144 -6.72 -3.46 13.54
N VAL A 145 -5.52 -3.29 14.10
CA VAL A 145 -4.27 -3.75 13.48
C VAL A 145 -4.27 -5.27 13.31
N ASN A 146 -4.71 -6.02 14.32
CA ASN A 146 -4.63 -7.49 14.32
C ASN A 146 -5.50 -8.11 13.22
N ASP A 147 -6.76 -7.70 13.11
CA ASP A 147 -7.65 -8.22 12.07
C ASP A 147 -7.26 -7.73 10.66
N SER A 148 -6.57 -6.59 10.57
CA SER A 148 -6.01 -6.08 9.31
C SER A 148 -4.66 -6.73 8.96
N SER A 149 -4.09 -7.54 9.85
CA SER A 149 -2.79 -8.24 9.70
C SER A 149 -2.94 -9.76 9.55
N ILE A 150 -4.06 -10.24 9.03
CA ILE A 150 -4.32 -11.68 8.84
C ILE A 150 -3.66 -12.18 7.53
N PRO A 151 -2.92 -13.31 7.56
CA PRO A 151 -2.23 -13.87 6.38
C PRO A 151 -3.19 -14.73 5.53
N GLY A 152 -4.19 -14.09 4.91
CA GLY A 152 -5.16 -14.81 4.08
C GLY A 152 -5.99 -13.93 3.17
N ALA A 153 -6.78 -14.57 2.31
CA ALA A 153 -7.72 -13.93 1.39
C ALA A 153 -8.99 -14.77 1.26
N ILE A 154 -10.13 -14.10 1.19
CA ILE A 154 -11.45 -14.70 0.94
C ILE A 154 -11.76 -14.50 -0.55
N ILE A 155 -12.09 -15.57 -1.24
CA ILE A 155 -12.45 -15.59 -2.65
C ILE A 155 -13.85 -16.20 -2.77
N ARG A 156 -14.80 -15.43 -3.28
CA ARG A 156 -16.20 -15.84 -3.46
C ARG A 156 -16.57 -15.76 -4.93
N TYR A 157 -17.10 -16.86 -5.46
CA TYR A 157 -17.77 -16.85 -6.75
C TYR A 157 -19.27 -16.89 -6.55
N HIS A 158 -19.95 -15.83 -6.97
CA HIS A 158 -21.41 -15.78 -7.02
C HIS A 158 -21.86 -16.34 -8.36
N VAL A 159 -22.61 -17.44 -8.32
CA VAL A 159 -23.10 -18.14 -9.51
C VAL A 159 -24.62 -18.16 -9.49
N LYS A 160 -25.22 -17.50 -10.47
CA LYS A 160 -26.68 -17.44 -10.64
C LYS A 160 -27.12 -18.22 -11.87
N ASN A 161 -28.04 -19.15 -11.70
CA ASN A 161 -28.63 -19.88 -12.82
C ASN A 161 -29.58 -18.97 -13.61
N THR A 162 -29.20 -18.64 -14.84
CA THR A 162 -30.00 -17.78 -15.73
C THR A 162 -30.87 -18.60 -16.69
N SER A 163 -30.66 -19.91 -16.77
CA SER A 163 -31.50 -20.82 -17.53
C SER A 163 -32.86 -21.06 -16.85
N ASN A 164 -33.77 -21.66 -17.59
CA ASN A 164 -35.08 -22.11 -17.12
C ASN A 164 -35.08 -23.58 -16.65
N HIS A 165 -33.91 -24.22 -16.50
CA HIS A 165 -33.76 -25.60 -16.07
C HIS A 165 -32.86 -25.71 -14.84
N PRO A 166 -33.06 -26.69 -13.95
CA PRO A 166 -32.08 -27.03 -12.93
C PRO A 166 -30.71 -27.25 -13.58
N THR A 167 -29.68 -26.58 -13.08
CA THR A 167 -28.33 -26.64 -13.64
C THR A 167 -27.37 -27.15 -12.58
N GLU A 168 -26.68 -28.23 -12.88
CA GLU A 168 -25.55 -28.71 -12.08
C GLU A 168 -24.37 -27.77 -12.26
N VAL A 169 -23.79 -27.34 -11.16
CA VAL A 169 -22.65 -26.42 -11.10
C VAL A 169 -21.60 -27.02 -10.18
N SER A 170 -20.38 -27.16 -10.70
CA SER A 170 -19.19 -27.50 -9.92
C SER A 170 -18.16 -26.40 -10.07
N LEU A 171 -17.49 -26.05 -8.98
CA LEU A 171 -16.44 -25.04 -8.98
C LEU A 171 -15.26 -25.52 -8.13
N VAL A 172 -14.08 -25.60 -8.75
CA VAL A 172 -12.84 -26.10 -8.16
C VAL A 172 -11.75 -25.03 -8.21
N GLY A 173 -11.01 -24.89 -7.11
CA GLY A 173 -9.78 -24.11 -7.02
C GLY A 173 -8.56 -25.02 -6.98
N THR A 174 -7.51 -24.63 -7.69
CA THR A 174 -6.25 -25.37 -7.81
C THR A 174 -5.10 -24.49 -7.35
N LEU A 175 -4.17 -25.05 -6.56
CA LEU A 175 -2.91 -24.40 -6.17
C LEU A 175 -1.74 -25.40 -6.18
N PRO A 176 -0.51 -24.98 -6.51
CA PRO A 176 0.70 -25.73 -6.23
C PRO A 176 1.08 -25.61 -4.74
N ASN A 177 1.70 -26.65 -4.20
CA ASN A 177 2.41 -26.56 -2.93
C ASN A 177 3.72 -25.78 -3.12
N ALA A 178 3.75 -24.54 -2.65
CA ALA A 178 4.91 -23.66 -2.73
C ALA A 178 5.71 -23.58 -1.41
N SER A 179 5.50 -24.53 -0.49
CA SER A 179 6.28 -24.61 0.75
C SER A 179 7.76 -24.85 0.43
N GLY A 180 8.65 -24.02 0.97
CA GLY A 180 10.07 -24.11 0.63
C GLY A 180 10.47 -23.47 -0.70
N PHE A 181 9.66 -22.60 -1.31
CA PHE A 181 9.95 -21.98 -2.60
C PHE A 181 11.31 -21.24 -2.67
N GLU A 182 12.09 -21.52 -3.73
CA GLU A 182 13.42 -20.96 -4.00
C GLU A 182 13.57 -20.36 -5.42
N GLY A 183 12.47 -20.22 -6.15
CA GLY A 183 12.46 -19.73 -7.53
C GLY A 183 12.03 -20.80 -8.53
N TYR A 184 12.51 -20.69 -9.77
CA TYR A 184 12.03 -21.52 -10.89
C TYR A 184 13.14 -22.31 -11.57
N ASP A 185 12.80 -23.46 -12.14
CA ASP A 185 13.64 -24.14 -13.12
C ASP A 185 13.54 -23.51 -14.53
N VAL A 186 14.20 -24.12 -15.51
CA VAL A 186 14.29 -23.58 -16.87
C VAL A 186 12.98 -23.58 -17.66
N ILE A 187 11.93 -24.26 -17.16
CA ILE A 187 10.58 -24.27 -17.77
C ILE A 187 9.51 -23.78 -16.78
N GLU A 188 9.90 -22.95 -15.82
CA GLU A 188 9.01 -22.30 -14.85
C GLU A 188 8.30 -23.24 -13.86
N ASN A 189 8.80 -24.46 -13.60
CA ASN A 189 8.34 -25.23 -12.43
C ASN A 189 8.95 -24.66 -11.14
N LEU A 190 8.31 -24.92 -9.99
CA LEU A 190 8.80 -24.43 -8.71
C LEU A 190 10.04 -25.22 -8.26
N LYS A 191 11.11 -24.51 -7.91
CA LYS A 191 12.21 -25.06 -7.12
C LYS A 191 11.86 -24.95 -5.65
N LEU A 192 11.98 -26.08 -4.95
CA LEU A 192 11.65 -26.21 -3.53
C LEU A 192 12.88 -26.70 -2.76
N ALA A 193 13.06 -26.16 -1.56
CA ALA A 193 14.13 -26.52 -0.62
C ALA A 193 14.00 -27.97 -0.10
N ASP A 194 12.80 -28.55 -0.15
CA ASP A 194 12.50 -29.90 0.31
C ASP A 194 11.35 -30.54 -0.49
N SER A 195 11.09 -31.84 -0.29
CA SER A 195 9.84 -32.46 -0.74
C SER A 195 8.64 -31.89 0.02
N VAL A 196 7.48 -31.96 -0.64
CA VAL A 196 6.25 -31.37 -0.14
C VAL A 196 5.09 -32.35 -0.30
N LYS A 197 4.08 -32.23 0.56
CA LYS A 197 2.86 -33.03 0.52
C LYS A 197 1.62 -32.18 0.78
N ASN A 198 0.51 -32.63 0.23
CA ASN A 198 -0.80 -31.99 0.37
C ASN A 198 -1.72 -32.93 1.15
N VAL A 199 -2.37 -32.40 2.19
CA VAL A 199 -3.21 -33.18 3.09
C VAL A 199 -4.62 -32.63 3.08
N TYR A 200 -5.62 -33.48 2.81
CA TYR A 200 -7.01 -33.12 3.06
C TYR A 200 -7.25 -33.03 4.57
N ARG A 201 -7.78 -31.90 5.03
CA ARG A 201 -8.15 -31.66 6.43
C ARG A 201 -9.61 -31.26 6.54
N GLU A 202 -10.19 -31.56 7.69
CA GLU A 202 -11.56 -31.21 8.02
C GLU A 202 -11.68 -30.92 9.52
N THR A 203 -12.19 -29.73 9.87
CA THR A 203 -12.53 -29.33 11.24
C THR A 203 -13.93 -28.74 11.25
N GLY A 204 -14.88 -29.40 11.92
CA GLY A 204 -16.27 -28.96 11.93
C GLY A 204 -16.87 -28.95 10.52
N ASN A 205 -17.28 -27.78 10.03
CA ASN A 205 -17.79 -27.58 8.67
C ASN A 205 -16.71 -27.11 7.67
N ILE A 206 -15.48 -26.87 8.12
CA ILE A 206 -14.39 -26.38 7.30
C ILE A 206 -13.64 -27.57 6.72
N LYS A 207 -13.49 -27.59 5.39
CA LYS A 207 -12.81 -28.64 4.62
C LYS A 207 -11.78 -28.00 3.71
N GLY A 208 -10.65 -28.65 3.46
CA GLY A 208 -9.58 -27.98 2.73
C GLY A 208 -8.39 -28.87 2.42
N LEU A 209 -7.49 -28.32 1.61
CA LEU A 209 -6.15 -28.86 1.42
C LEU A 209 -5.15 -28.02 2.21
N TYR A 210 -4.31 -28.70 2.99
CA TYR A 210 -3.19 -28.14 3.71
C TYR A 210 -1.89 -28.54 3.02
N TYR A 211 -1.08 -27.55 2.68
CA TYR A 211 0.16 -27.69 1.92
C TYR A 211 1.34 -27.53 2.88
N GLU A 212 2.16 -28.57 3.04
CA GLU A 212 3.30 -28.54 3.97
C GLU A 212 4.57 -29.17 3.36
N PRO A 213 5.76 -28.75 3.83
CA PRO A 213 6.99 -29.48 3.57
C PRO A 213 7.01 -30.78 4.38
N GLU A 214 7.73 -31.80 3.91
CA GLU A 214 7.77 -33.10 4.60
C GLU A 214 8.81 -33.15 5.72
N HIS A 215 9.97 -32.52 5.49
CA HIS A 215 11.17 -32.66 6.31
C HIS A 215 11.89 -31.32 6.57
N LEU A 216 11.38 -30.21 6.04
CA LEU A 216 11.98 -28.90 6.23
C LEU A 216 11.83 -28.42 7.68
N GLU A 217 12.95 -28.15 8.34
CA GLU A 217 13.01 -27.68 9.72
C GLU A 217 12.30 -26.34 9.92
N GLU A 218 11.61 -26.15 11.04
CA GLU A 218 10.85 -24.90 11.31
C GLU A 218 11.71 -23.64 11.37
N SER A 219 13.00 -23.80 11.65
CA SER A 219 13.97 -22.71 11.70
C SER A 219 14.50 -22.30 10.31
N HIS A 220 14.22 -23.09 9.27
CA HIS A 220 14.66 -22.79 7.92
C HIS A 220 13.98 -21.53 7.39
N LEU A 221 14.72 -20.65 6.69
CA LEU A 221 14.17 -19.38 6.21
C LEU A 221 12.94 -19.55 5.32
N ARG A 222 12.92 -20.61 4.49
CA ARG A 222 11.81 -20.94 3.58
C ARG A 222 10.76 -21.86 4.20
N TYR A 223 10.85 -22.16 5.50
CA TYR A 223 9.81 -22.92 6.18
C TYR A 223 8.49 -22.16 6.17
N GLY A 224 7.42 -22.90 5.91
CA GLY A 224 6.07 -22.41 5.97
C GLY A 224 5.10 -23.38 5.33
N ASN A 225 3.82 -23.04 5.43
CA ASN A 225 2.73 -23.86 4.93
C ASN A 225 1.61 -22.96 4.39
N MET A 226 0.67 -23.55 3.65
CA MET A 226 -0.46 -22.86 3.05
C MET A 226 -1.73 -23.69 3.21
N ALA A 227 -2.90 -23.08 2.99
CA ALA A 227 -4.16 -23.79 2.89
C ALA A 227 -5.09 -23.16 1.85
N ILE A 228 -5.93 -24.00 1.23
CA ILE A 228 -7.15 -23.59 0.54
C ILE A 228 -8.33 -24.33 1.17
N MET A 229 -9.29 -23.58 1.67
CA MET A 229 -10.36 -24.07 2.53
C MET A 229 -11.73 -23.64 1.98
N THR A 230 -12.77 -24.40 2.27
CA THR A 230 -14.16 -24.11 1.92
C THR A 230 -15.11 -24.64 2.99
N THR A 231 -16.28 -24.02 3.12
CA THR A 231 -17.41 -24.50 3.94
C THR A 231 -18.51 -25.14 3.10
N GLY A 232 -18.24 -25.42 1.82
CA GLY A 232 -19.16 -26.08 0.91
C GLY A 232 -19.72 -27.40 1.48
N GLU A 233 -21.01 -27.63 1.27
CA GLU A 233 -21.69 -28.85 1.74
C GLU A 233 -21.15 -30.10 1.04
N ASN A 234 -21.27 -30.12 -0.30
CA ASN A 234 -20.75 -31.20 -1.14
C ASN A 234 -19.38 -30.81 -1.69
N VAL A 235 -18.33 -31.44 -1.16
CA VAL A 235 -16.95 -31.16 -1.54
C VAL A 235 -16.40 -32.27 -2.43
N THR A 236 -15.58 -31.87 -3.39
CA THR A 236 -14.76 -32.76 -4.21
C THR A 236 -13.31 -32.29 -4.14
N TYR A 237 -12.34 -33.21 -4.16
CA TYR A 237 -10.93 -32.86 -4.04
C TYR A 237 -10.03 -33.93 -4.63
N LYS A 238 -8.84 -33.48 -5.04
CA LYS A 238 -7.67 -34.29 -5.37
C LYS A 238 -6.47 -33.69 -4.63
N THR A 239 -5.85 -34.43 -3.73
CA THR A 239 -4.71 -33.91 -2.93
C THR A 239 -3.49 -33.68 -3.82
N GLN A 240 -3.32 -34.51 -4.83
CA GLN A 240 -2.22 -34.43 -5.79
C GLN A 240 -2.70 -34.83 -7.18
N TRP A 241 -2.48 -33.98 -8.18
CA TRP A 241 -2.68 -34.32 -9.60
C TRP A 241 -1.79 -35.50 -10.02
N PHE A 242 -2.23 -36.27 -11.02
CA PHE A 242 -1.46 -37.41 -11.51
C PHE A 242 -0.01 -37.00 -11.85
N ASP A 243 0.95 -37.70 -11.24
CA ASP A 243 2.39 -37.46 -11.42
C ASP A 243 2.91 -38.26 -12.63
N GLY A 244 2.42 -37.86 -13.81
CA GLY A 244 2.76 -38.48 -15.09
C GLY A 244 3.87 -37.76 -15.87
N GLU A 245 4.03 -38.08 -17.14
CA GLU A 245 5.00 -37.44 -18.02
C GLU A 245 4.36 -36.21 -18.72
N TRP A 246 5.16 -35.24 -19.16
CA TRP A 246 4.71 -34.11 -19.99
C TRP A 246 3.52 -33.31 -19.42
N VAL A 247 2.31 -33.55 -19.95
CA VAL A 247 1.07 -32.86 -19.60
C VAL A 247 0.06 -33.78 -18.95
N ASP A 248 0.42 -35.04 -18.65
CA ASP A 248 -0.50 -36.07 -18.20
C ASP A 248 -1.28 -35.63 -16.95
N GLY A 249 -0.62 -34.97 -15.98
CA GLY A 249 -1.30 -34.45 -14.79
C GLY A 249 -2.32 -33.34 -15.08
N ILE A 250 -2.05 -32.49 -16.08
CA ILE A 250 -3.01 -31.45 -16.53
C ILE A 250 -4.19 -32.12 -17.24
N GLN A 251 -3.90 -33.06 -18.14
CA GLN A 251 -4.90 -33.79 -18.93
C GLN A 251 -5.81 -34.61 -18.01
N ASP A 252 -5.24 -35.39 -17.09
CA ASP A 252 -5.96 -36.17 -16.07
C ASP A 252 -6.92 -35.29 -15.27
N PHE A 253 -6.42 -34.19 -14.70
CA PHE A 253 -7.27 -33.27 -13.93
C PHE A 253 -8.42 -32.70 -14.78
N TRP A 254 -8.12 -32.25 -15.99
CA TRP A 254 -9.13 -31.60 -16.82
C TRP A 254 -10.17 -32.59 -17.32
N ASP A 255 -9.76 -33.79 -17.74
CA ASP A 255 -10.69 -34.83 -18.20
C ASP A 255 -11.59 -35.30 -17.04
N ASP A 256 -11.02 -35.61 -15.86
CA ASP A 256 -11.76 -35.97 -14.63
C ASP A 256 -12.79 -34.88 -14.27
N PHE A 257 -12.34 -33.63 -14.16
CA PHE A 257 -13.24 -32.52 -13.83
C PHE A 257 -14.32 -32.28 -14.88
N THR A 258 -14.00 -32.41 -16.17
CA THR A 258 -14.97 -32.12 -17.23
C THR A 258 -15.95 -33.24 -17.49
N GLU A 259 -15.64 -34.48 -17.11
CA GLU A 259 -16.52 -35.63 -17.25
C GLU A 259 -17.83 -35.43 -16.46
N ASP A 260 -17.76 -35.19 -15.15
CA ASP A 260 -18.94 -35.09 -14.29
C ASP A 260 -18.92 -33.91 -13.30
N GLY A 261 -17.88 -33.06 -13.33
CA GLY A 261 -17.73 -31.95 -12.41
C GLY A 261 -17.24 -32.34 -11.03
N ARG A 262 -16.70 -33.54 -10.88
CA ARG A 262 -16.11 -34.05 -9.64
C ARG A 262 -14.67 -34.44 -9.94
N LEU A 263 -13.94 -34.71 -8.88
CA LEU A 263 -12.55 -35.11 -8.90
C LEU A 263 -12.44 -36.44 -8.18
N GLU A 264 -11.78 -37.40 -8.84
CA GLU A 264 -11.30 -38.60 -8.18
C GLU A 264 -10.20 -38.24 -7.17
N LYS A 265 -10.10 -39.00 -6.09
CA LYS A 265 -9.13 -38.68 -5.02
C LYS A 265 -7.68 -38.92 -5.46
N GLU A 266 -7.48 -39.95 -6.28
CA GLU A 266 -6.19 -40.41 -6.77
C GLU A 266 -6.38 -41.02 -8.16
N THR A 267 -5.43 -40.78 -9.06
CA THR A 267 -5.36 -41.46 -10.36
C THR A 267 -4.20 -42.45 -10.32
N ILE A 268 -4.45 -43.70 -10.72
CA ILE A 268 -3.43 -44.73 -10.90
C ILE A 268 -3.46 -45.19 -12.35
N SER A 269 -2.31 -45.18 -13.03
CA SER A 269 -2.18 -45.64 -14.41
C SER A 269 -1.04 -46.64 -14.51
N ASP A 270 -1.35 -47.85 -15.00
CA ASP A 270 -0.37 -48.88 -15.35
C ASP A 270 0.14 -48.73 -16.80
N SER A 271 -0.17 -47.59 -17.44
CA SER A 271 0.23 -47.32 -18.82
C SER A 271 1.75 -47.22 -18.92
N VAL A 272 2.32 -47.81 -19.97
CA VAL A 272 3.76 -47.76 -20.21
C VAL A 272 4.13 -46.40 -20.80
N GLY A 273 4.99 -45.65 -20.10
CA GLY A 273 5.48 -44.34 -20.51
C GLY A 273 6.45 -44.37 -21.70
N CYS A 274 7.05 -43.22 -22.02
CA CYS A 274 7.90 -43.07 -23.19
C CYS A 274 9.31 -43.67 -22.98
N GLU A 275 9.67 -44.71 -23.73
CA GLU A 275 11.04 -45.29 -23.68
C GLU A 275 12.14 -44.26 -23.95
N PHE A 276 11.85 -43.20 -24.73
CA PHE A 276 12.78 -42.12 -25.02
C PHE A 276 13.28 -41.40 -23.76
N ALA A 277 12.48 -41.37 -22.68
CA ALA A 277 12.85 -40.79 -21.39
C ALA A 277 14.02 -41.50 -20.71
N GLN A 278 14.35 -42.73 -21.12
CA GLN A 278 15.52 -43.45 -20.62
C GLN A 278 16.83 -42.96 -21.26
N PHE A 279 16.75 -42.28 -22.41
CA PHE A 279 17.91 -41.84 -23.19
C PHE A 279 18.19 -40.35 -23.08
N HIS A 280 17.28 -39.56 -22.49
CA HIS A 280 17.38 -38.11 -22.36
C HIS A 280 17.06 -37.64 -20.95
N ASN A 281 17.65 -36.50 -20.56
CA ASN A 281 17.31 -35.89 -19.29
C ASN A 281 16.01 -35.10 -19.39
N PHE A 282 14.91 -35.71 -18.98
CA PHE A 282 13.61 -35.06 -18.79
C PHE A 282 13.31 -34.77 -17.32
N SER A 283 14.32 -34.49 -16.49
CA SER A 283 14.11 -34.17 -15.08
C SER A 283 13.14 -33.00 -14.86
N PHE A 284 13.07 -32.08 -15.82
CA PHE A 284 12.13 -30.95 -15.78
C PHE A 284 10.67 -31.36 -15.99
N LEU A 285 10.38 -32.53 -16.55
CA LEU A 285 9.00 -33.04 -16.64
C LEU A 285 8.49 -33.56 -15.30
N LYS A 286 9.39 -33.84 -14.35
CA LYS A 286 9.04 -34.27 -13.00
C LYS A 286 8.92 -33.05 -12.10
N ARG A 287 7.67 -32.68 -11.81
CA ARG A 287 7.36 -31.55 -10.92
C ARG A 287 7.75 -31.89 -9.49
N ARG A 288 8.40 -30.93 -8.83
CA ARG A 288 8.72 -31.04 -7.40
C ARG A 288 7.54 -30.58 -6.56
N GLU A 289 6.85 -29.55 -7.03
CA GLU A 289 5.60 -29.12 -6.45
C GLU A 289 4.51 -30.17 -6.63
N LYS A 290 3.65 -30.31 -5.61
CA LYS A 290 2.44 -31.12 -5.70
C LYS A 290 1.25 -30.19 -5.91
N ILE A 291 0.50 -30.41 -6.99
CA ILE A 291 -0.68 -29.61 -7.34
C ILE A 291 -1.91 -30.23 -6.70
N GLY A 292 -2.65 -29.47 -5.90
CA GLY A 292 -3.90 -29.91 -5.27
C GLY A 292 -5.10 -29.13 -5.80
N SER A 293 -6.26 -29.78 -5.83
CA SER A 293 -7.53 -29.15 -6.19
C SER A 293 -8.62 -29.49 -5.18
N ILE A 294 -9.42 -28.49 -4.83
CA ILE A 294 -10.63 -28.67 -4.01
C ILE A 294 -11.73 -27.78 -4.54
N GLY A 295 -12.96 -28.28 -4.49
CA GLY A 295 -14.13 -27.55 -4.91
C GLY A 295 -15.39 -28.00 -4.21
N SER A 296 -16.49 -27.39 -4.61
CA SER A 296 -17.82 -27.84 -4.24
C SER A 296 -18.75 -27.88 -5.44
N TYR A 297 -19.84 -28.63 -5.30
CA TYR A 297 -20.83 -28.78 -6.36
C TYR A 297 -22.26 -28.78 -5.82
N CYS A 298 -23.20 -28.37 -6.65
CA CYS A 298 -24.62 -28.37 -6.33
C CYS A 298 -25.47 -28.27 -7.60
N THR A 299 -26.78 -28.50 -7.46
CA THR A 299 -27.76 -28.18 -8.50
C THR A 299 -28.46 -26.88 -8.12
N LEU A 300 -28.45 -25.89 -9.02
CA LEU A 300 -29.16 -24.62 -8.86
C LEU A 300 -30.49 -24.68 -9.60
N ALA A 301 -31.58 -24.38 -8.91
CA ALA A 301 -32.88 -24.14 -9.52
C ALA A 301 -32.84 -22.90 -10.44
N PRO A 302 -33.79 -22.75 -11.39
CA PRO A 302 -33.88 -21.55 -12.20
C PRO A 302 -33.89 -20.27 -11.34
N GLN A 303 -33.07 -19.29 -11.70
CA GLN A 303 -32.88 -18.02 -10.98
C GLN A 303 -32.25 -18.12 -9.58
N GLU A 304 -31.95 -19.33 -9.09
CA GLU A 304 -31.22 -19.51 -7.85
C GLU A 304 -29.78 -19.01 -8.00
N GLU A 305 -29.28 -18.37 -6.93
CA GLU A 305 -27.91 -17.90 -6.83
C GLU A 305 -27.27 -18.54 -5.60
N LYS A 306 -26.05 -19.06 -5.77
CA LYS A 306 -25.25 -19.61 -4.68
C LYS A 306 -23.84 -19.04 -4.71
N THR A 307 -23.27 -18.85 -3.53
CA THR A 307 -21.88 -18.44 -3.34
C THR A 307 -21.01 -19.66 -3.11
N PHE A 308 -19.98 -19.81 -3.94
CA PHE A 308 -18.89 -20.75 -3.74
C PHE A 308 -17.75 -19.99 -3.07
N GLU A 309 -17.53 -20.25 -1.78
CA GLU A 309 -16.56 -19.53 -0.96
C GLU A 309 -15.30 -20.36 -0.70
N PHE A 310 -14.15 -19.72 -0.88
CA PHE A 310 -12.84 -20.26 -0.58
C PHE A 310 -12.05 -19.27 0.27
N VAL A 311 -11.28 -19.81 1.21
CA VAL A 311 -10.29 -19.06 1.98
C VAL A 311 -8.91 -19.61 1.65
N ILE A 312 -8.02 -18.74 1.17
CA ILE A 312 -6.61 -19.06 0.92
C ILE A 312 -5.80 -18.41 2.03
N THR A 313 -5.01 -19.19 2.77
CA THR A 313 -4.14 -18.69 3.85
C THR A 313 -2.72 -19.19 3.71
N TRP A 314 -1.79 -18.47 4.32
CA TRP A 314 -0.37 -18.83 4.32
C TRP A 314 0.29 -18.56 5.66
N TYR A 315 1.39 -19.26 5.91
CA TYR A 315 2.18 -19.12 7.11
C TYR A 315 3.66 -19.36 6.80
N PHE A 316 4.37 -18.29 6.43
CA PHE A 316 5.82 -18.28 6.25
C PHE A 316 6.46 -17.42 7.34
N PRO A 317 6.67 -17.95 8.56
CA PRO A 317 6.96 -17.13 9.72
C PRO A 317 8.33 -16.46 9.68
N ASN A 318 9.28 -17.03 8.93
CA ASN A 318 10.69 -16.66 8.97
C ASN A 318 11.04 -15.62 7.91
N ARG A 319 11.82 -14.62 8.30
CA ARG A 319 12.34 -13.57 7.42
C ARG A 319 13.82 -13.32 7.68
N VAL A 320 14.49 -12.78 6.67
CA VAL A 320 15.89 -12.36 6.80
C VAL A 320 15.98 -11.21 7.82
N LYS A 321 16.93 -11.32 8.74
CA LYS A 321 17.21 -10.31 9.76
C LYS A 321 18.18 -9.25 9.23
N ALA A 322 17.81 -8.60 8.13
CA ALA A 322 18.56 -7.52 7.49
C ALA A 322 17.66 -6.74 6.52
N TRP A 323 18.11 -5.55 6.14
CA TRP A 323 17.60 -4.83 4.98
C TRP A 323 18.45 -5.21 3.75
N ILE A 324 17.80 -5.56 2.63
CA ILE A 324 18.48 -6.02 1.41
C ILE A 324 18.14 -5.06 0.26
N GLU A 325 19.15 -4.37 -0.28
CA GLU A 325 18.97 -3.35 -1.33
C GLU A 325 20.07 -3.35 -2.41
N PHE A 326 21.32 -3.69 -2.06
CA PHE A 326 22.44 -3.70 -2.99
C PHE A 326 23.01 -5.10 -3.18
N ASP A 327 23.82 -5.25 -4.23
CA ASP A 327 24.48 -6.51 -4.58
C ASP A 327 25.27 -7.10 -3.40
N GLU A 328 25.96 -6.25 -2.63
CA GLU A 328 26.71 -6.68 -1.44
C GLU A 328 25.80 -7.30 -0.37
N ASP A 329 24.60 -6.74 -0.13
CA ASP A 329 23.66 -7.35 0.82
C ASP A 329 23.15 -8.68 0.27
N TYR A 330 22.86 -8.73 -1.02
CA TYR A 330 22.35 -9.94 -1.64
C TYR A 330 23.39 -11.06 -1.60
N GLU A 331 24.65 -10.77 -1.88
CA GLU A 331 25.79 -11.68 -1.71
C GLU A 331 25.93 -12.13 -0.25
N ASN A 332 25.85 -11.19 0.71
CA ASN A 332 25.91 -11.51 2.14
C ASN A 332 24.74 -12.41 2.58
N PHE A 333 23.56 -12.22 2.01
CA PHE A 333 22.40 -13.08 2.20
C PHE A 333 22.66 -14.48 1.65
N GLN A 334 23.15 -14.60 0.42
CA GLN A 334 23.49 -15.89 -0.21
C GLN A 334 24.59 -16.64 0.55
N ASP A 335 25.56 -15.93 1.11
CA ASP A 335 26.63 -16.48 1.95
C ASP A 335 26.15 -16.88 3.36
N GLY A 336 24.88 -16.67 3.69
CA GLY A 336 24.31 -16.98 5.01
C GLY A 336 24.83 -16.10 6.14
N LYS A 337 25.28 -14.87 5.85
CA LYS A 337 25.83 -13.94 6.85
C LYS A 337 24.76 -13.24 7.69
N TYR A 338 23.51 -13.28 7.26
CA TYR A 338 22.38 -12.74 8.02
C TYR A 338 21.64 -13.83 8.79
N GLY A 339 21.17 -13.47 9.98
CA GLY A 339 20.31 -14.33 10.78
C GLY A 339 18.86 -14.36 10.30
N VAL A 340 18.04 -15.10 11.02
CA VAL A 340 16.59 -15.19 10.80
C VAL A 340 15.87 -14.49 11.95
N THR A 341 14.77 -13.81 11.64
CA THR A 341 13.77 -13.32 12.61
C THR A 341 12.37 -13.72 12.12
N ARG A 342 11.32 -13.40 12.90
CA ARG A 342 9.96 -13.84 12.59
C ARG A 342 9.00 -12.66 12.41
N ASN A 343 7.92 -12.90 11.68
CA ASN A 343 6.82 -11.96 11.53
C ASN A 343 5.90 -11.96 12.75
N TYR A 344 5.25 -10.83 13.03
CA TYR A 344 4.29 -10.69 14.12
C TYR A 344 3.12 -11.68 14.04
N TYR A 345 2.56 -11.92 12.85
CA TYR A 345 1.41 -12.83 12.72
C TYR A 345 1.77 -14.27 13.15
N ALA A 346 3.06 -14.62 13.21
CA ALA A 346 3.53 -15.91 13.72
C ALA A 346 3.35 -16.08 15.24
N THR A 347 3.04 -15.00 15.96
CA THR A 347 2.62 -15.06 17.38
C THR A 347 1.09 -15.14 17.53
N GLN A 348 0.34 -14.86 16.46
CA GLN A 348 -1.12 -14.87 16.45
C GLN A 348 -1.67 -16.21 15.94
N PHE A 349 -0.94 -16.85 15.02
CA PHE A 349 -1.30 -18.11 14.40
C PHE A 349 -0.13 -19.10 14.48
N SER A 350 -0.46 -20.38 14.52
CA SER A 350 0.50 -21.49 14.54
C SER A 350 0.82 -22.04 13.16
N ASN A 351 -0.10 -21.90 12.20
CA ASN A 351 0.03 -22.34 10.81
C ASN A 351 -1.09 -21.71 9.94
N ALA A 352 -1.09 -22.00 8.64
CA ALA A 352 -2.06 -21.47 7.68
C ALA A 352 -3.48 -21.99 7.94
N TRP A 353 -3.63 -23.25 8.40
CA TRP A 353 -4.94 -23.81 8.72
C TRP A 353 -5.61 -23.07 9.88
N ASP A 354 -4.84 -22.79 10.94
CA ASP A 354 -5.25 -22.03 12.12
C ASP A 354 -5.71 -20.60 11.74
N ALA A 355 -4.96 -19.92 10.87
CA ALA A 355 -5.38 -18.62 10.32
C ALA A 355 -6.70 -18.71 9.53
N GLY A 356 -6.92 -19.79 8.78
CA GLY A 356 -8.16 -20.01 8.05
C GLY A 356 -9.35 -20.35 8.95
N GLU A 357 -9.14 -21.15 10.01
CA GLU A 357 -10.14 -21.42 11.04
C GLU A 357 -10.58 -20.13 11.74
N TYR A 358 -9.63 -19.24 12.05
CA TYR A 358 -9.94 -17.92 12.58
C TYR A 358 -10.80 -17.08 11.63
N ILE A 359 -10.43 -17.01 10.34
CA ILE A 359 -11.20 -16.29 9.32
C ILE A 359 -12.65 -16.81 9.26
N TYR A 360 -12.85 -18.13 9.25
CA TYR A 360 -14.20 -18.69 9.21
C TYR A 360 -14.99 -18.45 10.51
N ALA A 361 -14.35 -18.59 11.67
CA ALA A 361 -14.98 -18.35 12.96
C ALA A 361 -15.45 -16.90 13.11
N GLU A 362 -14.66 -15.94 12.60
CA GLU A 362 -14.91 -14.50 12.73
C GLU A 362 -15.45 -13.85 11.44
N MET A 363 -15.80 -14.64 10.41
CA MET A 363 -16.12 -14.18 9.05
C MET A 363 -17.13 -13.03 9.05
N SER A 364 -18.26 -13.21 9.73
CA SER A 364 -19.32 -12.21 9.80
C SER A 364 -18.84 -10.87 10.36
N ARG A 365 -17.95 -10.89 11.37
CA ARG A 365 -17.42 -9.69 12.01
C ARG A 365 -16.35 -9.03 11.15
N LEU A 366 -15.43 -9.83 10.61
CA LEU A 366 -14.33 -9.38 9.73
C LEU A 366 -14.88 -8.74 8.44
N GLU A 367 -15.84 -9.41 7.81
CA GLU A 367 -16.51 -8.91 6.62
C GLU A 367 -17.32 -7.66 6.91
N LYS A 368 -18.13 -7.65 7.99
CA LYS A 368 -18.92 -6.47 8.35
C LYS A 368 -18.03 -5.24 8.54
N GLY A 369 -16.95 -5.35 9.31
CA GLY A 369 -16.04 -4.22 9.53
C GLY A 369 -15.38 -3.72 8.23
N SER A 370 -15.04 -4.65 7.33
CA SER A 370 -14.44 -4.33 6.03
C SER A 370 -15.46 -3.67 5.08
N ARG A 371 -16.71 -4.15 5.04
CA ARG A 371 -17.81 -3.56 4.26
C ARG A 371 -18.22 -2.20 4.80
N ASP A 372 -18.35 -2.04 6.12
CA ASP A 372 -18.65 -0.75 6.74
C ASP A 372 -17.62 0.32 6.34
N PHE A 373 -16.34 -0.07 6.25
CA PHE A 373 -15.28 0.82 5.79
C PHE A 373 -15.42 1.16 4.29
N ALA A 374 -15.60 0.14 3.43
CA ALA A 374 -15.81 0.36 2.00
C ALA A 374 -17.05 1.24 1.73
N ASP A 375 -18.16 0.96 2.39
CA ASP A 375 -19.40 1.74 2.29
C ASP A 375 -19.22 3.18 2.74
N ALA A 376 -18.50 3.42 3.83
CA ALA A 376 -18.18 4.76 4.30
C ALA A 376 -17.33 5.55 3.28
N MET A 377 -16.37 4.89 2.65
CA MET A 377 -15.45 5.51 1.69
C MET A 377 -16.08 5.76 0.33
N PHE A 378 -16.84 4.80 -0.22
CA PHE A 378 -17.31 4.84 -1.61
C PHE A 378 -18.78 5.23 -1.76
N HIS A 379 -19.65 4.73 -0.88
CA HIS A 379 -21.11 4.83 -1.05
C HIS A 379 -21.76 5.94 -0.23
N GLN A 380 -21.15 6.29 0.91
CA GLN A 380 -21.65 7.32 1.82
C GLN A 380 -20.88 8.63 1.73
N THR A 381 -19.95 8.78 0.79
CA THR A 381 -19.20 10.03 0.58
C THR A 381 -19.82 10.90 -0.50
N THR A 382 -19.68 12.21 -0.40
CA THR A 382 -19.96 13.20 -1.45
C THR A 382 -18.70 13.72 -2.13
N LEU A 383 -17.51 13.26 -1.72
CA LEU A 383 -16.25 13.62 -2.34
C LEU A 383 -16.12 13.02 -3.75
N PRO A 384 -15.28 13.61 -4.64
CA PRO A 384 -15.05 13.08 -5.98
C PRO A 384 -14.48 11.65 -5.93
N TYR A 385 -14.87 10.79 -6.87
CA TYR A 385 -14.48 9.37 -6.83
C TYR A 385 -12.97 9.19 -6.94
N TYR A 386 -12.29 9.98 -7.78
CA TYR A 386 -10.83 9.90 -7.92
C TYR A 386 -10.08 10.32 -6.65
N VAL A 387 -10.70 11.11 -5.75
CA VAL A 387 -10.12 11.40 -4.44
C VAL A 387 -10.17 10.16 -3.55
N ILE A 388 -11.32 9.48 -3.51
CA ILE A 388 -11.48 8.22 -2.76
C ILE A 388 -10.56 7.13 -3.32
N ASP A 389 -10.45 7.03 -4.64
CA ASP A 389 -9.52 6.14 -5.33
C ASP A 389 -8.06 6.44 -4.93
N ALA A 390 -7.64 7.71 -4.89
CA ALA A 390 -6.30 8.11 -4.43
C ALA A 390 -6.02 7.73 -2.97
N LEU A 391 -7.00 7.95 -2.10
CA LEU A 391 -6.91 7.60 -0.67
C LEU A 391 -6.75 6.09 -0.51
N THR A 392 -7.71 5.34 -1.04
CA THR A 392 -7.83 3.91 -0.79
C THR A 392 -6.79 3.07 -1.55
N ALA A 393 -6.41 3.46 -2.76
CA ALA A 393 -5.42 2.72 -3.52
C ALA A 393 -4.04 2.74 -2.86
N ASN A 394 -3.67 3.85 -2.21
CA ASN A 394 -2.39 3.98 -1.51
C ASN A 394 -2.35 3.28 -0.14
N ILE A 395 -3.48 2.74 0.36
CA ILE A 395 -3.49 1.82 1.51
C ILE A 395 -2.74 0.53 1.19
N THR A 396 -2.74 0.12 -0.08
CA THR A 396 -2.09 -1.13 -0.51
C THR A 396 -0.57 -1.12 -0.27
N ASN A 397 0.06 0.05 -0.23
CA ASN A 397 1.48 0.19 0.11
C ASN A 397 1.79 -0.42 1.48
N LEU A 398 0.93 -0.18 2.48
CA LEU A 398 1.03 -0.74 3.84
C LEU A 398 0.89 -2.29 3.86
N ARG A 399 0.24 -2.87 2.87
CA ARG A 399 -0.03 -4.33 2.76
C ARG A 399 0.90 -5.04 1.77
N SER A 400 1.75 -4.28 1.09
CA SER A 400 2.80 -4.80 0.24
C SER A 400 4.01 -5.25 1.07
N ASN A 401 5.04 -5.83 0.41
CA ASN A 401 6.31 -6.14 1.08
C ASN A 401 7.14 -4.89 1.45
N LEU A 402 6.65 -3.68 1.14
CA LEU A 402 7.18 -2.43 1.66
C LEU A 402 7.22 -2.45 3.19
N CYS A 403 6.16 -2.92 3.84
CA CYS A 403 5.95 -2.81 5.27
C CYS A 403 5.85 -4.19 5.93
N PHE A 404 6.33 -4.28 7.17
CA PHE A 404 6.23 -5.49 7.96
C PHE A 404 6.22 -5.22 9.47
N ARG A 405 5.86 -6.27 10.22
CA ARG A 405 5.91 -6.29 11.68
C ARG A 405 6.78 -7.44 12.13
N LEU A 406 7.76 -7.16 12.99
CA LEU A 406 8.60 -8.17 13.62
C LEU A 406 7.83 -8.91 14.72
N GLU A 407 8.37 -10.05 15.15
CA GLU A 407 7.78 -10.92 16.19
C GLU A 407 7.42 -10.16 17.48
N ASP A 408 8.20 -9.13 17.84
CA ASP A 408 7.95 -8.28 19.01
C ASP A 408 6.89 -7.18 18.78
N GLY A 409 6.30 -7.13 17.59
CA GLY A 409 5.30 -6.14 17.17
C GLY A 409 5.89 -4.89 16.52
N THR A 410 7.22 -4.72 16.49
CA THR A 410 7.87 -3.55 15.90
C THR A 410 7.53 -3.42 14.42
N PHE A 411 6.93 -2.29 14.04
CA PHE A 411 6.64 -1.95 12.66
C PHE A 411 7.86 -1.31 11.98
N GLY A 412 8.13 -1.72 10.75
CA GLY A 412 9.16 -1.14 9.91
C GLY A 412 8.84 -1.35 8.44
N GLY A 413 9.50 -0.59 7.58
CA GLY A 413 9.35 -0.77 6.15
C GLY A 413 10.51 -0.18 5.38
N PHE A 414 10.54 -0.45 4.07
CA PHE A 414 11.43 0.21 3.13
C PHE A 414 10.86 1.58 2.70
N GLU A 415 11.58 2.27 1.83
CA GLU A 415 11.08 3.43 1.10
C GLU A 415 10.19 3.03 -0.08
N GLY A 416 10.66 2.05 -0.84
CA GLY A 416 9.99 1.42 -1.97
C GLY A 416 10.44 -0.03 -2.11
N ILE A 417 9.90 -0.74 -3.09
CA ILE A 417 10.37 -2.09 -3.43
C ILE A 417 10.64 -2.19 -4.93
N ARG A 418 11.76 -2.79 -5.32
CA ARG A 418 12.02 -3.20 -6.71
C ARG A 418 11.27 -4.50 -6.99
N ASP A 419 11.51 -5.09 -8.16
CA ASP A 419 10.85 -6.34 -8.53
C ASP A 419 11.19 -7.49 -7.56
N ASP A 420 12.43 -7.53 -7.08
CA ASP A 420 12.99 -8.67 -6.36
C ASP A 420 13.74 -8.29 -5.08
N ILE A 421 13.81 -7.01 -4.69
CA ILE A 421 14.50 -6.54 -3.48
C ILE A 421 13.87 -5.24 -2.96
N GLY A 422 14.22 -4.85 -1.74
CA GLY A 422 13.82 -3.54 -1.20
C GLY A 422 14.57 -2.38 -1.87
N CYS A 423 14.05 -1.17 -1.68
CA CYS A 423 14.73 0.08 -2.05
C CYS A 423 14.61 1.09 -0.91
N GLY A 424 15.71 1.71 -0.53
CA GLY A 424 15.81 2.56 0.66
C GLY A 424 15.76 1.72 1.95
N TYR A 425 16.92 1.45 2.54
CA TYR A 425 16.98 0.66 3.78
C TYR A 425 16.20 1.27 4.96
N GLY A 426 15.29 0.47 5.51
CA GLY A 426 14.55 0.86 6.70
C GLY A 426 13.61 2.03 6.50
N SER A 427 12.91 2.40 7.57
CA SER A 427 11.92 3.46 7.47
C SER A 427 12.63 4.81 7.43
N VAL A 428 13.04 5.22 6.23
CA VAL A 428 13.82 6.43 5.98
C VAL A 428 13.06 7.67 6.49
N PRO A 429 13.52 8.36 7.55
CA PRO A 429 12.71 9.38 8.23
C PRO A 429 12.22 10.50 7.29
N HIS A 430 13.05 10.97 6.35
CA HIS A 430 12.68 12.08 5.47
C HIS A 430 11.59 11.71 4.44
N VAL A 431 11.49 10.44 4.03
CA VAL A 431 10.43 9.99 3.09
C VAL A 431 9.15 9.68 3.85
N TRP A 432 9.31 9.06 5.02
CA TRP A 432 8.19 8.77 5.91
C TRP A 432 7.59 10.03 6.54
N ASN A 433 8.16 11.22 6.35
CA ASN A 433 7.49 12.49 6.64
C ASN A 433 6.19 12.65 5.83
N TYR A 434 6.17 12.15 4.59
CA TYR A 434 5.04 12.32 3.69
C TYR A 434 3.90 11.35 4.04
N GLU A 435 4.24 10.17 4.54
CA GLU A 435 3.30 9.12 4.94
C GLU A 435 2.28 9.66 5.97
N GLN A 436 0.98 9.56 5.64
CA GLN A 436 -0.12 9.86 6.57
C GLN A 436 -1.14 8.72 6.72
N THR A 437 -1.20 7.79 5.76
CA THR A 437 -2.14 6.66 5.76
C THR A 437 -2.07 5.80 7.03
N VAL A 438 -0.90 5.26 7.38
CA VAL A 438 -0.63 4.48 8.60
C VAL A 438 -0.91 5.31 9.84
N ALA A 439 -0.46 6.58 9.84
CA ALA A 439 -0.61 7.47 11.00
C ALA A 439 -2.06 7.69 11.45
N PHE A 440 -2.99 7.74 10.51
CA PHE A 440 -4.41 7.92 10.81
C PHE A 440 -5.17 6.59 10.89
N LEU A 441 -4.84 5.60 10.06
CA LEU A 441 -5.54 4.31 10.05
C LEU A 441 -5.10 3.38 11.19
N PHE A 442 -3.82 3.42 11.57
CA PHE A 442 -3.23 2.55 12.58
C PHE A 442 -2.15 3.28 13.42
N PRO A 443 -2.53 4.26 14.26
CA PRO A 443 -1.58 5.07 15.04
C PRO A 443 -0.60 4.26 15.90
N GLU A 444 -1.03 3.10 16.40
CA GLU A 444 -0.18 2.18 17.18
C GLU A 444 1.07 1.74 16.39
N LEU A 445 0.94 1.48 15.08
CA LEU A 445 2.08 1.07 14.25
C LEU A 445 3.11 2.20 14.12
N GLU A 446 2.67 3.43 13.88
CA GLU A 446 3.55 4.60 13.83
C GLU A 446 4.29 4.82 15.15
N GLN A 447 3.62 4.68 16.29
CA GLN A 447 4.27 4.80 17.60
C GLN A 447 5.43 3.81 17.77
N THR A 448 5.26 2.56 17.30
CA THR A 448 6.37 1.59 17.33
C THR A 448 7.53 2.02 16.43
N MET A 449 7.25 2.61 15.26
CA MET A 449 8.28 3.15 14.38
C MET A 449 9.03 4.33 15.03
N ARG A 450 8.32 5.25 15.68
CA ARG A 450 8.93 6.36 16.44
C ARG A 450 9.82 5.86 17.57
N ASN A 451 9.44 4.79 18.26
CA ASN A 451 10.30 4.16 19.27
C ASN A 451 11.63 3.69 18.66
N VAL A 452 11.64 3.14 17.45
CA VAL A 452 12.89 2.76 16.77
C VAL A 452 13.74 4.00 16.45
N GLU A 453 13.14 5.00 15.79
CA GLU A 453 13.84 6.24 15.41
C GLU A 453 14.52 6.90 16.61
N PHE A 454 13.78 7.13 17.70
CA PHE A 454 14.29 7.90 18.84
C PHE A 454 15.05 7.07 19.87
N LEU A 455 14.62 5.85 20.17
CA LEU A 455 15.21 5.07 21.26
C LEU A 455 16.37 4.18 20.81
N ARG A 456 16.51 3.92 19.50
CA ARG A 456 17.54 3.03 18.95
C ARG A 456 18.43 3.72 17.91
N GLU A 457 17.87 4.54 17.03
CA GLU A 457 18.59 5.16 15.91
C GLU A 457 19.13 6.57 16.18
N THR A 458 18.71 7.20 17.28
CA THR A 458 19.25 8.48 17.75
C THR A 458 20.32 8.26 18.81
N ASP A 459 21.53 8.75 18.54
CA ASP A 459 22.68 8.60 19.43
C ASP A 459 22.61 9.49 20.69
N GLU A 460 23.63 9.43 21.53
CA GLU A 460 23.72 10.21 22.76
C GLU A 460 23.85 11.73 22.55
N ASN A 461 24.30 12.15 21.36
CA ASN A 461 24.42 13.57 20.98
C ASN A 461 23.12 14.12 20.38
N GLY A 462 22.11 13.27 20.15
CA GLY A 462 20.86 13.64 19.51
C GLY A 462 20.89 13.58 17.99
N CYS A 463 21.93 13.03 17.38
CA CYS A 463 21.96 12.81 15.94
C CYS A 463 21.14 11.55 15.61
N MET A 464 20.13 11.70 14.76
CA MET A 464 19.28 10.60 14.27
C MET A 464 19.88 9.97 13.01
N SER A 465 19.92 8.63 12.96
CA SER A 465 20.29 7.90 11.73
C SER A 465 19.21 8.05 10.66
N THR A 466 19.60 8.15 9.41
CA THR A 466 18.69 8.18 8.24
C THR A 466 18.19 6.80 7.83
N ARG A 467 18.72 5.73 8.45
CA ARG A 467 18.41 4.32 8.15
C ARG A 467 18.26 3.51 9.45
N MET A 468 17.41 2.48 9.45
CA MET A 468 17.05 1.69 10.64
C MET A 468 17.88 0.40 10.82
N PHE A 469 19.21 0.49 10.79
CA PHE A 469 20.10 -0.68 10.83
C PHE A 469 20.12 -1.35 12.21
N SER A 470 20.01 -0.56 13.28
CA SER A 470 20.01 -1.07 14.64
C SER A 470 18.82 -1.98 14.92
N LEU A 471 17.71 -1.85 14.15
CA LEU A 471 16.53 -2.72 14.23
C LEU A 471 16.93 -4.20 14.18
N PHE A 472 17.85 -4.53 13.27
CA PHE A 472 18.38 -5.87 13.07
C PHE A 472 19.68 -6.16 13.82
N GLY A 473 20.09 -5.26 14.72
CA GLY A 473 21.35 -5.37 15.47
C GLY A 473 22.59 -5.09 14.62
N GLN A 474 22.41 -4.50 13.43
CA GLN A 474 23.52 -4.05 12.60
C GLN A 474 24.09 -2.74 13.17
N LYS A 475 25.34 -2.42 12.82
CA LYS A 475 25.95 -1.15 13.20
C LYS A 475 25.10 0.00 12.64
N ARG A 476 24.87 1.04 13.46
CA ARG A 476 24.18 2.26 13.05
C ARG A 476 24.79 2.79 11.75
N TYR A 477 23.92 3.18 10.82
CA TYR A 477 24.34 3.67 9.52
C TYR A 477 25.07 5.00 9.67
N GLU A 478 26.27 5.10 9.11
CA GLU A 478 27.09 6.32 9.17
C GLU A 478 26.74 7.21 7.98
N MET A 479 26.03 8.32 8.24
CA MET A 479 25.65 9.30 7.21
C MET A 479 25.62 10.71 7.79
N VAL A 480 25.74 11.72 6.91
CA VAL A 480 25.35 13.09 7.24
C VAL A 480 23.87 13.06 7.66
N PRO A 481 23.50 13.59 8.84
CA PRO A 481 22.13 13.52 9.31
C PRO A 481 21.20 14.32 8.41
N ALA A 482 20.08 13.70 8.03
CA ALA A 482 19.03 14.36 7.25
C ALA A 482 18.28 15.36 8.15
N CYS A 483 18.38 16.64 7.79
CA CYS A 483 17.76 17.76 8.50
C CYS A 483 16.24 17.62 8.52
N ASP A 484 15.64 17.41 7.34
CA ASP A 484 14.20 17.20 7.19
C ASP A 484 13.73 15.90 7.84
N GLY A 485 14.51 14.83 7.79
CA GLY A 485 14.20 13.55 8.43
C GLY A 485 14.12 13.66 9.95
N GLN A 486 15.15 14.21 10.59
CA GLN A 486 15.18 14.36 12.05
C GLN A 486 14.11 15.34 12.56
N LEU A 487 13.99 16.51 11.92
CA LEU A 487 12.99 17.51 12.31
C LEU A 487 11.55 17.02 12.05
N GLY A 488 11.32 16.37 10.92
CA GLY A 488 10.03 15.80 10.59
C GLY A 488 9.62 14.65 11.53
N SER A 489 10.57 13.80 11.95
CA SER A 489 10.34 12.82 13.03
C SER A 489 9.90 13.47 14.35
N ILE A 490 10.44 14.64 14.70
CA ILE A 490 10.00 15.39 15.90
C ILE A 490 8.54 15.84 15.76
N VAL A 491 8.17 16.40 14.59
CA VAL A 491 6.78 16.80 14.31
C VAL A 491 5.84 15.58 14.39
N ARG A 492 6.28 14.42 13.87
CA ARG A 492 5.49 13.19 13.88
C ARG A 492 5.28 12.60 15.28
N ILE A 493 6.20 12.78 16.25
CA ILE A 493 5.92 12.43 17.65
C ILE A 493 4.65 13.13 18.12
N TYR A 494 4.55 14.44 17.86
CA TYR A 494 3.39 15.22 18.28
C TYR A 494 2.12 14.74 17.57
N ARG A 495 2.14 14.56 16.24
CA ARG A 495 1.03 13.98 15.47
C ARG A 495 0.54 12.65 16.07
N ASP A 496 1.45 11.71 16.29
CA ASP A 496 1.13 10.36 16.75
C ASP A 496 0.60 10.39 18.19
N PHE A 497 1.12 11.29 19.03
CA PHE A 497 0.57 11.59 20.36
C PHE A 497 -0.83 12.22 20.29
N LYS A 498 -1.09 13.18 19.39
CA LYS A 498 -2.42 13.79 19.22
C LYS A 498 -3.45 12.79 18.74
N ASN A 499 -3.05 11.87 17.85
CA ASN A 499 -3.92 10.82 17.35
C ASN A 499 -4.25 9.79 18.43
N SER A 500 -3.33 9.43 19.32
CA SER A 500 -3.53 8.37 20.33
C SER A 500 -3.96 8.87 21.72
N GLY A 501 -3.53 10.07 22.11
CA GLY A 501 -3.60 10.57 23.48
C GLY A 501 -2.65 9.84 24.46
N ASP A 502 -1.71 9.02 23.98
CA ASP A 502 -0.86 8.18 24.83
C ASP A 502 0.26 8.97 25.52
N MET A 503 0.02 9.30 26.78
CA MET A 503 1.00 9.96 27.64
C MET A 503 2.24 9.12 27.95
N ASN A 504 2.14 7.79 27.91
CA ASN A 504 3.30 6.92 28.17
C ASN A 504 4.26 6.93 26.98
N PHE A 505 3.72 6.85 25.77
CA PHE A 505 4.49 7.04 24.53
C PHE A 505 5.27 8.36 24.57
N LEU A 506 4.58 9.48 24.82
CA LEU A 506 5.21 10.80 24.84
C LEU A 506 6.30 10.91 25.92
N LYS A 507 6.03 10.45 27.15
CA LYS A 507 7.02 10.47 28.24
C LYS A 507 8.26 9.63 27.94
N THR A 508 8.08 8.50 27.27
CA THR A 508 9.17 7.58 26.93
C THR A 508 10.15 8.21 25.94
N ILE A 509 9.61 8.90 24.93
CA ILE A 509 10.41 9.50 23.85
C ILE A 509 10.96 10.89 24.22
N TRP A 510 10.29 11.65 25.10
CA TRP A 510 10.57 13.07 25.33
C TRP A 510 12.06 13.42 25.48
N LYS A 511 12.79 12.68 26.32
CA LYS A 511 14.22 12.93 26.54
C LYS A 511 15.02 12.86 25.23
N LYS A 512 14.72 11.88 24.37
CA LYS A 512 15.39 11.71 23.08
C LYS A 512 14.91 12.75 22.06
N ALA A 513 13.67 13.19 22.14
CA ALA A 513 13.16 14.29 21.32
C ALA A 513 13.88 15.61 21.64
N VAL A 514 14.06 15.93 22.93
CA VAL A 514 14.84 17.09 23.38
C VAL A 514 16.28 17.01 22.87
N GLN A 515 16.96 15.87 23.04
CA GLN A 515 18.32 15.68 22.52
C GLN A 515 18.39 15.90 21.01
N ALA A 516 17.43 15.37 20.25
CA ALA A 516 17.36 15.57 18.81
C ALA A 516 17.10 17.04 18.43
N MET A 517 16.30 17.75 19.20
CA MET A 517 16.05 19.17 18.97
C MET A 517 17.27 20.03 19.29
N ASP A 518 17.97 19.75 20.40
CA ASP A 518 19.20 20.42 20.78
C ASP A 518 20.30 20.21 19.73
N TYR A 519 20.41 18.98 19.21
CA TYR A 519 21.30 18.67 18.09
C TYR A 519 20.95 19.52 16.87
N ALA A 520 19.67 19.59 16.51
CA ALA A 520 19.21 20.33 15.34
C ALA A 520 19.54 21.82 15.42
N ILE A 521 19.24 22.45 16.57
CA ILE A 521 19.55 23.87 16.83
C ILE A 521 21.06 24.08 16.70
N LYS A 522 21.87 23.24 17.34
CA LYS A 522 23.34 23.37 17.31
C LYS A 522 23.94 23.15 15.91
N GLN A 523 23.38 22.22 15.15
CA GLN A 523 23.96 21.75 13.88
C GLN A 523 23.55 22.63 12.69
N TRP A 524 22.31 23.13 12.68
CA TRP A 524 21.73 23.78 11.50
C TRP A 524 21.39 25.26 11.68
N ASP A 525 21.20 25.76 12.91
CA ASP A 525 21.03 27.20 13.24
C ASP A 525 22.33 27.72 13.85
N THR A 526 23.31 28.08 13.01
CA THR A 526 24.69 28.30 13.47
C THR A 526 24.91 29.66 14.14
N ASP A 527 23.98 30.61 13.95
CA ASP A 527 23.99 31.92 14.59
C ASP A 527 22.93 32.11 15.69
N GLY A 528 22.04 31.12 15.90
CA GLY A 528 21.04 31.10 16.96
C GLY A 528 19.90 32.08 16.71
N ASP A 529 19.59 32.36 15.44
CA ASP A 529 18.53 33.27 15.05
C ASP A 529 17.16 32.63 14.82
N GLY A 530 17.11 31.30 14.79
CA GLY A 530 15.91 30.51 14.56
C GLY A 530 15.62 30.25 13.09
N VAL A 531 16.57 30.51 12.19
CA VAL A 531 16.51 30.19 10.76
C VAL A 531 17.76 29.37 10.40
N LEU A 532 17.58 28.29 9.62
CA LEU A 532 18.64 27.32 9.38
C LEU A 532 19.60 27.78 8.28
N ASP A 533 20.86 28.03 8.63
CA ASP A 533 21.93 28.44 7.71
C ASP A 533 22.99 27.36 7.44
N GLY A 534 23.00 26.30 8.26
CA GLY A 534 23.99 25.22 8.21
C GLY A 534 23.88 24.30 6.99
N GLN A 535 24.69 23.24 6.96
CA GLN A 535 24.63 22.19 5.93
C GLN A 535 23.45 21.25 6.21
N GLN A 536 22.48 21.19 5.31
CA GLN A 536 21.19 20.55 5.52
C GLN A 536 20.99 19.42 4.50
N ASN A 537 21.31 18.18 4.87
CA ASN A 537 20.99 17.01 4.04
C ASN A 537 19.47 16.80 4.01
N THR A 538 18.91 16.47 2.84
CA THR A 538 17.46 16.38 2.63
C THR A 538 17.05 15.11 1.88
N THR A 539 15.75 14.88 1.74
CA THR A 539 15.15 13.82 0.91
C THR A 539 15.58 13.83 -0.55
N TYR A 540 16.25 14.86 -1.02
CA TYR A 540 16.82 14.96 -2.36
C TYR A 540 18.23 14.38 -2.46
N ASP A 541 18.63 13.49 -1.53
CA ASP A 541 19.95 12.83 -1.46
C ASP A 541 21.16 13.77 -1.58
N ILE A 542 20.96 15.05 -1.25
CA ILE A 542 21.93 16.14 -1.38
C ILE A 542 21.76 17.11 -0.22
N GLU A 543 22.77 17.95 -0.03
CA GLU A 543 22.74 19.02 0.96
C GLU A 543 22.32 20.36 0.36
N PHE A 544 21.38 21.02 1.01
CA PHE A 544 21.16 22.46 0.86
C PHE A 544 22.09 23.25 1.78
N TYR A 545 22.46 24.44 1.31
CA TYR A 545 23.28 25.41 2.03
C TYR A 545 22.60 26.77 2.10
N GLY A 546 22.84 27.49 3.19
CA GLY A 546 22.15 28.75 3.47
C GLY A 546 20.68 28.54 3.82
N LEU A 547 19.96 29.65 3.90
CA LEU A 547 18.57 29.66 4.31
C LEU A 547 17.70 29.05 3.22
N ASN A 548 16.78 28.14 3.57
CA ASN A 548 15.89 27.56 2.58
C ASN A 548 14.53 27.15 3.17
N PRO A 549 13.42 27.44 2.48
CA PRO A 549 12.09 27.33 3.05
C PRO A 549 11.64 25.92 3.42
N MET A 550 12.15 24.90 2.73
CA MET A 550 11.74 23.52 2.97
C MET A 550 12.09 23.09 4.40
N THR A 551 13.36 23.13 4.77
CA THR A 551 13.81 22.71 6.11
C THR A 551 13.45 23.73 7.19
N ASP A 552 13.48 25.03 6.88
CA ASP A 552 13.04 26.08 7.80
C ASP A 552 11.57 25.90 8.21
N SER A 553 10.67 25.62 7.27
CA SER A 553 9.26 25.37 7.61
C SER A 553 9.08 24.14 8.52
N ILE A 554 9.87 23.09 8.34
CA ILE A 554 9.83 21.89 9.21
C ILE A 554 10.41 22.22 10.58
N PHE A 555 11.50 23.00 10.65
CA PHE A 555 12.11 23.43 11.90
C PHE A 555 11.13 24.26 12.74
N LEU A 556 10.42 25.20 12.13
CA LEU A 556 9.40 25.99 12.80
C LEU A 556 8.23 25.13 13.31
N ALA A 557 7.78 24.15 12.51
CA ALA A 557 6.79 23.18 12.96
C ALA A 557 7.30 22.33 14.15
N ALA A 558 8.55 21.87 14.09
CA ALA A 558 9.18 21.08 15.15
C ALA A 558 9.31 21.89 16.45
N LEU A 559 9.76 23.15 16.38
CA LEU A 559 9.80 24.06 17.53
C LEU A 559 8.42 24.23 18.16
N LYS A 560 7.39 24.44 17.34
CA LYS A 560 6.02 24.61 17.83
C LYS A 560 5.48 23.34 18.49
N CYS A 561 5.72 22.17 17.88
CA CYS A 561 5.38 20.88 18.47
C CYS A 561 6.11 20.65 19.80
N CYS A 562 7.41 20.94 19.87
CA CYS A 562 8.21 20.80 21.08
C CYS A 562 7.78 21.78 22.18
N GLU A 563 7.40 23.01 21.86
CA GLU A 563 6.80 23.95 22.82
C GLU A 563 5.56 23.34 23.47
N GLU A 564 4.63 22.79 22.67
CA GLU A 564 3.39 22.20 23.20
C GLU A 564 3.62 20.90 23.97
N MET A 565 4.51 20.02 23.49
CA MET A 565 4.90 18.81 24.21
C MET A 565 5.56 19.12 25.55
N ALA A 566 6.46 20.12 25.60
CA ALA A 566 7.11 20.57 26.82
C ALA A 566 6.09 21.08 27.84
N ALA A 567 5.13 21.91 27.40
CA ALA A 567 4.05 22.39 28.25
C ALA A 567 3.20 21.23 28.83
N ILE A 568 2.85 20.24 28.00
CA ILE A 568 2.10 19.05 28.41
C ILE A 568 2.86 18.22 29.46
N LEU A 569 4.19 18.14 29.34
CA LEU A 569 5.05 17.39 30.25
C LEU A 569 5.51 18.20 31.47
N GLY A 570 5.22 19.50 31.52
CA GLY A 570 5.65 20.40 32.60
C GLY A 570 7.10 20.86 32.50
N ASP A 571 7.72 20.75 31.33
CA ASP A 571 9.11 21.14 31.05
C ASP A 571 9.21 22.63 30.68
N GLN A 572 9.08 23.50 31.70
CA GLN A 572 8.98 24.95 31.52
C GLN A 572 10.22 25.60 30.88
N GLU A 573 11.40 24.97 31.04
CA GLU A 573 12.65 25.46 30.46
C GLU A 573 12.60 25.33 28.93
N HIS A 574 12.33 24.13 28.45
CA HIS A 574 12.26 23.85 27.02
C HIS A 574 11.04 24.50 26.35
N GLU A 575 9.89 24.58 27.04
CA GLU A 575 8.72 25.34 26.56
C GLU A 575 9.10 26.77 26.19
N LYS A 576 9.82 27.46 27.09
CA LYS A 576 10.25 28.84 26.88
C LYS A 576 11.28 28.97 25.77
N ILE A 577 12.28 28.08 25.73
CA ILE A 577 13.34 28.11 24.71
C ILE A 577 12.72 27.95 23.32
N TYR A 578 11.93 26.89 23.12
CA TYR A 578 11.36 26.59 21.81
C TYR A 578 10.33 27.63 21.37
N GLY A 579 9.47 28.11 22.28
CA GLY A 579 8.50 29.16 21.96
C GLY A 579 9.15 30.49 21.57
N GLN A 580 10.26 30.88 22.22
CA GLN A 580 11.01 32.08 21.85
C GLN A 580 11.69 31.95 20.48
N LEU A 581 12.33 30.80 20.23
CA LEU A 581 13.01 30.55 18.97
C LEU A 581 12.01 30.47 17.81
N TYR A 582 10.87 29.78 17.99
CA TYR A 582 9.78 29.73 17.00
C TYR A 582 9.31 31.12 16.61
N LYS A 583 9.00 31.97 17.60
CA LYS A 583 8.48 33.32 17.35
C LYS A 583 9.47 34.20 16.58
N LYS A 584 10.76 34.11 16.92
CA LYS A 584 11.84 34.86 16.26
C LYS A 584 12.08 34.32 14.85
N GLY A 585 12.27 33.00 14.73
CA GLY A 585 12.54 32.29 13.48
C GLY A 585 11.42 32.48 12.46
N ALA A 586 10.15 32.31 12.84
CA ALA A 586 9.03 32.43 11.91
C ALA A 586 8.95 33.82 11.27
N GLN A 587 9.18 34.89 12.05
CA GLN A 587 9.18 36.26 11.53
C GLN A 587 10.37 36.51 10.60
N LEU A 588 11.53 35.93 10.93
CA LEU A 588 12.76 36.16 10.20
C LEU A 588 12.82 35.34 8.91
N ALA A 589 12.49 34.05 8.97
CA ALA A 589 12.37 33.16 7.81
C ALA A 589 11.39 33.73 6.79
N ASP A 590 10.19 34.15 7.23
CA ASP A 590 9.19 34.74 6.33
C ASP A 590 9.73 35.99 5.63
N LYS A 591 10.40 36.88 6.37
CA LYS A 591 10.99 38.11 5.84
C LYS A 591 12.16 37.86 4.88
N LEU A 592 13.02 36.89 5.17
CA LEU A 592 14.25 36.65 4.41
C LEU A 592 14.01 35.82 3.16
N LEU A 593 13.09 34.85 3.23
CA LEU A 593 12.88 33.86 2.18
C LEU A 593 11.76 34.25 1.21
N PHE A 594 10.73 34.99 1.64
CA PHE A 594 9.61 35.35 0.78
C PHE A 594 9.99 36.48 -0.19
N ASN A 595 9.96 36.20 -1.50
CA ASN A 595 10.33 37.16 -2.54
C ASN A 595 9.16 38.00 -3.07
N GLY A 596 7.99 37.92 -2.44
CA GLY A 596 6.74 38.56 -2.89
C GLY A 596 5.82 37.66 -3.71
N GLU A 597 6.29 36.50 -4.17
CA GLU A 597 5.46 35.48 -4.84
C GLU A 597 5.61 34.10 -4.19
N TYR A 598 6.84 33.66 -3.93
CA TYR A 598 7.14 32.37 -3.31
C TYR A 598 8.38 32.48 -2.42
N TYR A 599 8.64 31.45 -1.63
CA TYR A 599 9.85 31.37 -0.81
C TYR A 599 11.01 30.78 -1.61
N GLU A 600 12.19 31.42 -1.54
CA GLU A 600 13.39 31.03 -2.28
C GLU A 600 14.54 30.66 -1.35
N GLN A 601 15.53 29.92 -1.86
CA GLN A 601 16.77 29.67 -1.13
C GLN A 601 17.68 30.90 -1.20
N VAL A 602 18.25 31.28 -0.07
CA VAL A 602 19.11 32.46 0.08
C VAL A 602 20.54 32.04 0.39
N LEU A 603 21.43 32.28 -0.57
CA LEU A 603 22.88 32.07 -0.47
C LEU A 603 23.60 33.17 -1.27
N GLU A 604 24.77 33.61 -0.80
CA GLU A 604 25.56 34.66 -1.46
C GLU A 604 25.99 34.28 -2.89
N ASP A 605 26.48 33.05 -3.07
CA ASP A 605 26.85 32.47 -4.36
C ASP A 605 26.22 31.07 -4.49
N VAL A 606 25.16 30.97 -5.29
CA VAL A 606 24.41 29.71 -5.50
C VAL A 606 25.25 28.63 -6.18
N ASP A 607 26.22 29.00 -7.02
CA ASP A 607 27.08 28.05 -7.75
C ASP A 607 28.31 27.63 -6.93
N ARG A 608 28.49 28.18 -5.72
CA ARG A 608 29.50 27.71 -4.76
C ARG A 608 29.31 26.24 -4.38
N TYR A 609 28.05 25.79 -4.32
CA TYR A 609 27.68 24.40 -4.05
C TYR A 609 26.85 23.86 -5.21
N LYS A 610 27.02 22.57 -5.53
CA LYS A 610 26.18 21.92 -6.54
C LYS A 610 24.79 21.64 -5.98
N TYR A 611 23.81 21.45 -6.86
CA TYR A 611 22.49 20.90 -6.54
C TYR A 611 21.59 21.81 -5.70
N GLN A 612 21.86 23.11 -5.73
CA GLN A 612 21.03 24.12 -5.08
C GLN A 612 19.87 24.53 -5.99
N PHE A 613 18.81 25.12 -5.43
CA PHE A 613 17.72 25.69 -6.22
C PHE A 613 17.73 27.22 -6.27
N GLY A 614 18.32 27.90 -5.29
CA GLY A 614 18.48 29.35 -5.26
C GLY A 614 17.16 30.08 -5.52
N LYS A 615 17.12 30.88 -6.60
CA LYS A 615 15.96 31.66 -7.04
C LYS A 615 14.81 30.83 -7.63
N GLY A 616 14.99 29.51 -7.72
CA GLY A 616 13.98 28.59 -8.23
C GLY A 616 12.75 28.51 -7.33
N CYS A 617 11.60 28.19 -7.93
CA CYS A 617 10.38 27.85 -7.23
C CYS A 617 10.41 26.34 -6.93
N LEU A 618 10.65 25.97 -5.67
CA LEU A 618 10.61 24.60 -5.19
C LEU A 618 9.15 24.22 -4.85
N SER A 619 8.66 23.09 -5.34
CA SER A 619 7.30 22.62 -5.04
C SER A 619 7.10 22.32 -3.55
N ASP A 620 8.12 21.73 -2.93
CA ASP A 620 8.15 21.31 -1.51
C ASP A 620 8.55 22.41 -0.53
N GLN A 621 8.58 23.68 -0.97
CA GLN A 621 9.00 24.80 -0.12
C GLN A 621 8.18 24.93 1.18
N LEU A 622 6.99 24.34 1.26
CA LEU A 622 6.12 24.33 2.45
C LEU A 622 5.84 22.90 2.97
N LEU A 623 6.79 21.97 2.86
CA LEU A 623 6.66 20.62 3.42
C LEU A 623 6.41 20.65 4.95
N GLY A 624 7.08 21.55 5.68
CA GLY A 624 6.83 21.72 7.11
C GLY A 624 5.44 22.22 7.44
N GLN A 625 4.84 23.03 6.56
CA GLN A 625 3.44 23.45 6.72
C GLN A 625 2.46 22.29 6.50
N PHE A 626 2.75 21.39 5.55
CA PHE A 626 1.96 20.17 5.38
C PHE A 626 1.98 19.33 6.67
N LEU A 627 3.16 19.08 7.22
CA LEU A 627 3.31 18.39 8.51
C LEU A 627 2.60 19.11 9.66
N ALA A 628 2.69 20.44 9.72
CA ALA A 628 2.03 21.26 10.72
C ALA A 628 0.50 21.13 10.67
N TYR A 629 -0.09 21.07 9.47
CA TYR A 629 -1.51 20.79 9.29
C TYR A 629 -1.88 19.38 9.76
N MET A 630 -1.11 18.36 9.37
CA MET A 630 -1.35 16.97 9.79
C MET A 630 -1.24 16.78 11.30
N SER A 631 -0.39 17.55 11.96
CA SER A 631 -0.21 17.58 13.43
C SER A 631 -1.21 18.46 14.18
N GLY A 632 -2.04 19.23 13.47
CA GLY A 632 -3.06 20.10 14.05
C GLY A 632 -2.53 21.39 14.71
N ILE A 633 -1.28 21.79 14.46
CA ILE A 633 -0.69 23.03 15.04
C ILE A 633 -0.99 24.29 14.22
N GLY A 634 -1.53 24.15 13.00
CA GLY A 634 -1.98 25.27 12.16
C GLY A 634 -0.87 25.89 11.30
N GLU A 635 -1.01 27.18 10.99
CA GLU A 635 -0.07 27.94 10.16
C GLU A 635 1.24 28.28 10.90
N VAL A 636 2.40 27.91 10.32
CA VAL A 636 3.74 28.20 10.88
C VAL A 636 4.39 29.48 10.30
N LEU A 637 3.88 29.97 9.18
CA LEU A 637 4.29 31.21 8.52
C LEU A 637 3.07 32.09 8.21
N SER A 638 3.28 33.23 7.55
CA SER A 638 2.20 34.14 7.15
C SER A 638 1.22 33.44 6.20
N LYS A 639 -0.06 33.35 6.58
CA LYS A 639 -1.11 32.70 5.78
C LYS A 639 -1.22 33.27 4.37
N ASP A 640 -1.15 34.60 4.24
CA ASP A 640 -1.25 35.29 2.95
C ASP A 640 -0.04 34.98 2.06
N HIS A 641 1.17 34.93 2.64
CA HIS A 641 2.39 34.59 1.90
C HIS A 641 2.39 33.12 1.49
N MET A 642 1.99 32.20 2.39
CA MET A 642 1.87 30.78 2.08
C MET A 642 0.86 30.52 0.96
N LYS A 643 -0.30 31.19 0.99
CA LYS A 643 -1.27 31.10 -0.09
C LYS A 643 -0.68 31.56 -1.42
N THR A 644 -0.05 32.73 -1.43
CA THR A 644 0.62 33.29 -2.62
C THR A 644 1.71 32.34 -3.15
N ALA A 645 2.47 31.72 -2.24
CA ALA A 645 3.52 30.76 -2.56
C ALA A 645 2.96 29.48 -3.19
N MET A 646 1.88 28.91 -2.65
CA MET A 646 1.26 27.71 -3.23
C MET A 646 0.56 27.98 -4.56
N GLU A 647 -0.08 29.14 -4.74
CA GLU A 647 -0.58 29.58 -6.05
C GLU A 647 0.57 29.71 -7.06
N SER A 648 1.73 30.21 -6.62
CA SER A 648 2.94 30.29 -7.45
C SER A 648 3.53 28.93 -7.79
N VAL A 649 3.58 27.99 -6.83
CA VAL A 649 4.02 26.60 -7.07
C VAL A 649 3.11 25.95 -8.10
N PHE A 650 1.78 26.04 -7.95
CA PHE A 650 0.86 25.51 -8.94
C PHE A 650 1.09 26.16 -10.31
N LYS A 651 1.25 27.48 -10.35
CA LYS A 651 1.47 28.23 -11.59
C LYS A 651 2.76 27.85 -12.32
N TYR A 652 3.87 27.65 -11.61
CA TYR A 652 5.19 27.52 -12.22
C TYR A 652 5.65 26.06 -12.34
N ASN A 653 5.27 25.19 -11.41
CA ASN A 653 5.75 23.82 -11.33
C ASN A 653 4.79 22.80 -11.98
N TYR A 654 3.50 23.10 -12.09
CA TYR A 654 2.55 22.20 -12.73
C TYR A 654 2.67 22.25 -14.26
N GLN A 655 2.92 21.09 -14.87
CA GLN A 655 3.06 20.91 -16.31
C GLN A 655 1.88 20.09 -16.86
N THR A 656 1.45 20.45 -18.07
CA THR A 656 0.37 19.75 -18.80
C THR A 656 0.86 18.98 -20.02
N ASP A 657 2.17 19.07 -20.30
CA ASP A 657 2.82 18.51 -21.47
C ASP A 657 4.28 18.18 -21.13
N PHE A 658 4.60 16.88 -21.10
CA PHE A 658 5.96 16.38 -20.89
C PHE A 658 6.66 15.99 -22.21
N TYR A 659 5.95 16.00 -23.34
CA TYR A 659 6.57 15.77 -24.65
C TYR A 659 7.50 16.93 -25.05
N HIS A 660 7.10 18.16 -24.74
CA HIS A 660 7.88 19.37 -25.05
C HIS A 660 8.70 19.91 -23.86
N THR A 661 8.90 19.11 -22.81
CA THR A 661 9.66 19.50 -21.61
C THR A 661 11.04 18.85 -21.61
N ASP A 662 12.10 19.67 -21.64
CA ASP A 662 13.48 19.18 -21.56
C ASP A 662 13.84 18.77 -20.11
N SER A 663 14.09 17.48 -19.88
CA SER A 663 14.60 16.94 -18.61
C SER A 663 15.55 15.78 -18.85
N VAL A 664 16.59 15.68 -18.01
CA VAL A 664 17.56 14.56 -18.00
C VAL A 664 17.40 13.68 -16.75
N HIS A 665 16.38 13.95 -15.94
CA HIS A 665 16.07 13.22 -14.71
C HIS A 665 15.15 12.02 -15.01
N ARG A 666 14.84 11.19 -14.00
CA ARG A 666 13.88 10.08 -14.20
C ARG A 666 12.50 10.66 -14.56
N ALA A 667 11.80 9.96 -15.43
CA ALA A 667 10.49 10.41 -15.92
C ALA A 667 9.37 9.58 -15.29
N TYR A 668 8.58 10.21 -14.43
CA TYR A 668 7.36 9.63 -13.85
C TYR A 668 6.07 10.17 -14.51
N ALA A 669 6.19 11.24 -15.30
CA ALA A 669 5.18 11.72 -16.23
C ALA A 669 5.82 11.89 -17.61
N ILE A 670 5.13 11.45 -18.67
CA ILE A 670 5.63 11.45 -20.05
C ILE A 670 4.54 11.87 -21.04
N ASN A 671 4.94 12.33 -22.22
CA ASN A 671 4.02 12.68 -23.32
C ASN A 671 2.95 13.72 -22.91
N ASP A 672 1.68 13.36 -23.05
CA ASP A 672 0.50 14.19 -22.76
C ASP A 672 0.04 14.10 -21.29
N GLU A 673 0.82 13.44 -20.44
CA GLU A 673 0.55 13.37 -19.01
C GLU A 673 0.72 14.73 -18.34
N LYS A 674 0.13 14.86 -17.16
CA LYS A 674 0.15 16.09 -16.36
C LYS A 674 0.79 15.79 -15.03
N GLY A 675 1.49 16.76 -14.44
CA GLY A 675 2.18 16.56 -13.17
C GLY A 675 2.96 17.76 -12.71
N MET A 676 3.40 17.74 -11.46
CA MET A 676 4.18 18.82 -10.85
C MET A 676 5.66 18.47 -10.78
N VAL A 677 6.51 19.27 -11.42
CA VAL A 677 7.97 19.09 -11.31
C VAL A 677 8.52 19.69 -10.03
N ILE A 678 9.57 19.10 -9.47
CA ILE A 678 10.14 19.51 -8.17
C ILE A 678 10.59 20.97 -8.15
N ALA A 679 11.28 21.46 -9.18
CA ALA A 679 11.79 22.83 -9.19
C ALA A 679 11.79 23.47 -10.58
N THR A 680 11.43 24.75 -10.63
CA THR A 680 11.46 25.58 -11.85
C THR A 680 12.14 26.92 -11.59
N TRP A 681 12.56 27.62 -12.66
CA TRP A 681 13.21 28.95 -12.55
C TRP A 681 12.46 29.98 -13.41
N PRO A 682 11.22 30.33 -13.03
CA PRO A 682 10.35 31.17 -13.85
C PRO A 682 10.89 32.59 -14.07
N LYS A 683 11.77 33.05 -13.17
CA LYS A 683 12.41 34.39 -13.22
C LYS A 683 13.89 34.33 -13.64
N GLY A 684 14.36 33.19 -14.16
CA GLY A 684 15.78 32.96 -14.43
C GLY A 684 16.58 32.66 -13.15
N GLY A 685 17.91 32.67 -13.25
CA GLY A 685 18.80 32.36 -12.11
C GLY A 685 18.96 30.87 -11.82
N ARG A 686 18.70 30.00 -12.81
CA ARG A 686 18.98 28.57 -12.71
C ARG A 686 20.48 28.34 -12.50
N PRO A 687 20.89 27.65 -11.41
CA PRO A 687 22.30 27.31 -11.19
C PRO A 687 22.87 26.48 -12.33
N LYS A 688 24.19 26.49 -12.49
CA LYS A 688 24.88 25.70 -13.52
C LYS A 688 24.62 24.20 -13.34
N PHE A 689 24.61 23.74 -12.10
CA PHE A 689 24.23 22.39 -11.70
C PHE A 689 23.09 22.49 -10.67
N PRO A 690 21.83 22.58 -11.12
CA PRO A 690 20.67 22.75 -10.23
C PRO A 690 20.40 21.46 -9.44
N LEU A 691 19.47 21.54 -8.50
CA LEU A 691 18.88 20.40 -7.77
C LEU A 691 18.72 19.14 -8.65
N SER A 692 19.30 18.02 -8.22
CA SER A 692 19.41 16.76 -8.97
C SER A 692 18.09 16.09 -9.35
N TYR A 693 16.98 16.53 -8.76
CA TYR A 693 15.65 15.96 -8.97
C TYR A 693 14.67 16.98 -9.57
N ALA A 694 15.15 18.16 -9.99
CA ALA A 694 14.31 19.31 -10.33
C ALA A 694 13.23 19.02 -11.38
N GLY A 695 13.50 18.14 -12.34
CA GLY A 695 12.56 17.79 -13.41
C GLY A 695 11.78 16.50 -13.18
N GLU A 696 11.89 15.85 -12.02
CA GLU A 696 11.08 14.67 -11.68
C GLU A 696 9.69 15.09 -11.17
N VAL A 697 8.74 14.15 -11.20
CA VAL A 697 7.39 14.30 -10.65
C VAL A 697 7.19 13.24 -9.58
N TRP A 698 6.99 13.65 -8.32
CA TRP A 698 6.84 12.73 -7.19
C TRP A 698 5.43 12.83 -6.61
N THR A 699 4.70 11.71 -6.57
CA THR A 699 3.27 11.73 -6.18
C THR A 699 3.08 12.19 -4.73
N GLY A 700 3.98 11.82 -3.83
CA GLY A 700 3.93 12.28 -2.45
C GLY A 700 4.11 13.80 -2.28
N VAL A 701 4.94 14.42 -3.13
CA VAL A 701 5.11 15.88 -3.18
C VAL A 701 3.86 16.54 -3.78
N GLU A 702 3.30 15.95 -4.83
CA GLU A 702 2.05 16.41 -5.42
C GLU A 702 0.89 16.37 -4.41
N TYR A 703 0.75 15.30 -3.63
CA TYR A 703 -0.26 15.21 -2.56
C TYR A 703 -0.01 16.20 -1.43
N SER A 704 1.23 16.42 -0.99
CA SER A 704 1.53 17.40 0.07
C SER A 704 1.20 18.83 -0.38
N VAL A 705 1.55 19.19 -1.62
CA VAL A 705 1.19 20.49 -2.23
C VAL A 705 -0.32 20.62 -2.40
N ALA A 706 -0.99 19.57 -2.89
CA ALA A 706 -2.44 19.57 -3.03
C ALA A 706 -3.15 19.78 -1.68
N ALA A 707 -2.69 19.13 -0.61
CA ALA A 707 -3.23 19.34 0.73
C ALA A 707 -3.03 20.79 1.21
N ASN A 708 -1.83 21.35 1.04
CA ASN A 708 -1.55 22.74 1.37
C ASN A 708 -2.44 23.72 0.60
N LEU A 709 -2.59 23.53 -0.72
CA LEU A 709 -3.50 24.32 -1.56
C LEU A 709 -4.94 24.28 -1.02
N ILE A 710 -5.43 23.10 -0.67
CA ILE A 710 -6.80 22.91 -0.14
C ILE A 710 -6.97 23.64 1.20
N TYR A 711 -6.05 23.49 2.16
CA TYR A 711 -6.10 24.20 3.44
C TYR A 711 -6.04 25.73 3.29
N LEU A 712 -5.37 26.23 2.25
CA LEU A 712 -5.25 27.65 1.93
C LEU A 712 -6.40 28.18 1.05
N GLY A 713 -7.37 27.34 0.71
CA GLY A 713 -8.60 27.69 -0.02
C GLY A 713 -8.50 27.59 -1.55
N CYS A 714 -7.42 27.03 -2.09
CA CYS A 714 -7.20 26.76 -3.52
C CYS A 714 -7.68 25.34 -3.88
N VAL A 715 -8.98 25.08 -3.67
CA VAL A 715 -9.54 23.72 -3.73
C VAL A 715 -9.48 23.13 -5.14
N GLU A 716 -9.82 23.91 -6.18
CA GLU A 716 -9.83 23.41 -7.57
C GLU A 716 -8.41 23.06 -8.06
N GLU A 717 -7.39 23.82 -7.64
CA GLU A 717 -5.98 23.54 -7.93
C GLU A 717 -5.51 22.26 -7.24
N GLY A 718 -5.82 22.08 -5.95
CA GLY A 718 -5.50 20.85 -5.23
C GLY A 718 -6.17 19.62 -5.85
N LEU A 719 -7.45 19.73 -6.19
CA LEU A 719 -8.20 18.66 -6.88
C LEU A 719 -7.65 18.37 -8.29
N THR A 720 -7.17 19.39 -9.00
CA THR A 720 -6.51 19.23 -10.31
C THR A 720 -5.26 18.37 -10.20
N ILE A 721 -4.43 18.58 -9.18
CA ILE A 721 -3.24 17.76 -8.94
C ILE A 721 -3.64 16.30 -8.65
N VAL A 722 -4.56 16.08 -7.71
CA VAL A 722 -5.01 14.73 -7.33
C VAL A 722 -5.58 13.98 -8.54
N LYS A 723 -6.42 14.65 -9.35
CA LYS A 723 -6.94 14.06 -10.59
C LYS A 723 -5.82 13.69 -11.57
N SER A 724 -4.83 14.56 -11.73
CA SER A 724 -3.70 14.32 -12.63
C SER A 724 -2.90 13.08 -12.24
N ILE A 725 -2.67 12.87 -10.94
CA ILE A 725 -2.04 11.65 -10.45
C ILE A 725 -2.89 10.44 -10.85
N ARG A 726 -4.20 10.44 -10.55
CA ARG A 726 -5.08 9.31 -10.86
C ARG A 726 -5.31 9.05 -12.35
N ASP A 727 -5.10 10.05 -13.20
CA ASP A 727 -5.10 9.89 -14.66
C ASP A 727 -3.78 9.28 -15.19
N ARG A 728 -2.68 9.29 -14.41
CA ARG A 728 -1.42 8.57 -14.72
C ARG A 728 -1.43 7.10 -14.28
N TYR A 729 -2.27 6.76 -13.30
CA TYR A 729 -2.42 5.42 -12.72
C TYR A 729 -3.81 4.84 -13.02
N ASP A 730 -4.08 4.64 -14.31
CA ASP A 730 -5.43 4.34 -14.82
C ASP A 730 -5.73 2.86 -15.08
N GLY A 731 -4.76 1.97 -14.83
CA GLY A 731 -4.87 0.53 -15.12
C GLY A 731 -4.39 0.13 -16.51
N TYR A 732 -4.13 1.09 -17.40
CA TYR A 732 -3.56 0.85 -18.74
C TYR A 732 -2.12 1.33 -18.83
N LYS A 733 -1.81 2.49 -18.22
CA LYS A 733 -0.47 3.07 -18.21
C LYS A 733 0.37 2.54 -17.07
N ARG A 734 -0.23 2.49 -15.88
CA ARG A 734 0.41 2.09 -14.61
C ARG A 734 -0.62 1.46 -13.68
N ASN A 735 -0.13 0.67 -12.72
CA ASN A 735 -0.96 0.03 -11.70
C ASN A 735 -1.62 1.08 -10.78
N PRO A 736 -2.96 1.16 -10.68
CA PRO A 736 -3.68 2.07 -9.79
C PRO A 736 -3.32 1.94 -8.32
N PHE A 737 -2.85 0.75 -7.92
CA PHE A 737 -2.54 0.33 -6.55
C PHE A 737 -1.04 0.26 -6.28
N SER A 738 -0.22 0.94 -7.09
CA SER A 738 1.23 0.97 -6.87
C SER A 738 1.79 2.24 -7.50
N GLU A 739 1.66 3.35 -6.78
CA GLU A 739 2.30 4.59 -7.19
C GLU A 739 3.82 4.46 -7.03
N ILE A 740 4.54 4.82 -8.09
CA ILE A 740 5.98 4.58 -8.23
C ILE A 740 6.81 5.83 -7.96
N GLU A 741 7.99 5.62 -7.39
CA GLU A 741 9.11 6.58 -7.34
C GLU A 741 10.40 5.75 -7.42
N SER A 742 11.15 5.56 -6.32
CA SER A 742 12.26 4.60 -6.27
C SER A 742 11.76 3.15 -6.04
N GLY A 743 10.92 2.68 -6.94
CA GLY A 743 10.29 1.35 -6.92
C GLY A 743 8.76 1.37 -6.87
N HIS A 744 8.18 0.18 -6.76
CA HIS A 744 6.76 -0.07 -6.53
C HIS A 744 6.35 0.29 -5.10
N HIS A 745 5.06 0.50 -4.91
CA HIS A 745 4.42 0.68 -3.59
C HIS A 745 5.10 1.74 -2.74
N TYR A 746 5.46 2.88 -3.33
CA TYR A 746 6.35 3.82 -2.69
C TYR A 746 5.73 4.52 -1.48
N CYS A 747 6.42 4.57 -0.34
CA CYS A 747 5.82 5.04 0.91
C CYS A 747 5.36 6.50 0.83
N ARG A 748 6.02 7.35 0.04
CA ARG A 748 5.67 8.77 -0.11
C ARG A 748 4.26 8.99 -0.66
N ALA A 749 3.73 8.05 -1.46
CA ALA A 749 2.37 8.14 -2.01
C ALA A 749 1.27 8.04 -0.93
N MET A 750 1.60 7.52 0.25
CA MET A 750 0.70 7.53 1.43
C MET A 750 0.44 8.95 1.98
N ALA A 751 1.04 9.99 1.40
CA ALA A 751 0.64 11.38 1.61
C ALA A 751 -0.79 11.67 1.14
N SER A 752 -1.37 10.82 0.28
CA SER A 752 -2.74 10.98 -0.22
C SER A 752 -3.75 11.13 0.93
N TRP A 753 -3.53 10.49 2.07
CA TRP A 753 -4.42 10.59 3.24
C TRP A 753 -4.54 12.01 3.80
N GLY A 754 -3.54 12.87 3.57
CA GLY A 754 -3.60 14.28 3.92
C GLY A 754 -4.66 15.06 3.14
N ILE A 755 -5.07 14.58 1.95
CA ILE A 755 -6.15 15.19 1.17
C ILE A 755 -7.49 15.08 1.91
N LEU A 756 -7.76 13.95 2.56
CA LEU A 756 -8.97 13.78 3.35
C LEU A 756 -9.00 14.79 4.51
N GLN A 757 -7.90 14.89 5.26
CA GLN A 757 -7.78 15.84 6.37
C GLN A 757 -7.97 17.29 5.91
N ALA A 758 -7.40 17.65 4.76
CA ALA A 758 -7.54 18.97 4.16
C ALA A 758 -8.97 19.28 3.73
N LEU A 759 -9.65 18.36 3.05
CA LEU A 759 -11.02 18.56 2.58
C LEU A 759 -12.02 18.65 3.73
N LEU A 760 -11.83 17.84 4.78
CA LEU A 760 -12.67 17.87 5.98
C LEU A 760 -12.38 19.07 6.89
N GLY A 761 -11.20 19.69 6.76
CA GLY A 761 -10.70 20.64 7.76
C GLY A 761 -10.71 20.03 9.17
N GLN A 762 -10.47 18.72 9.26
CA GLN A 762 -10.60 17.98 10.51
C GLN A 762 -9.44 18.33 11.46
N LYS A 763 -9.77 18.49 12.74
CA LYS A 763 -8.80 18.57 13.84
C LYS A 763 -9.19 17.61 14.94
N SER A 764 -8.29 16.72 15.31
CA SER A 764 -8.49 15.73 16.37
C SER A 764 -7.37 15.80 17.40
N ASP A 765 -7.74 15.76 18.68
CA ASP A 765 -6.83 15.77 19.81
C ASP A 765 -7.34 14.78 20.86
N MET A 766 -6.84 13.54 20.82
CA MET A 766 -7.31 12.49 21.74
C MET A 766 -6.79 12.69 23.17
N TYR A 767 -5.76 13.52 23.36
CA TYR A 767 -5.31 13.92 24.70
C TYR A 767 -6.28 14.92 25.36
N LYS A 768 -6.67 15.99 24.65
CA LYS A 768 -7.68 16.96 25.12
C LYS A 768 -9.11 16.47 24.94
N LYS A 769 -9.30 15.35 24.24
CA LYS A 769 -10.59 14.75 23.89
C LYS A 769 -11.45 15.70 23.08
N THR A 770 -10.90 16.27 22.01
CA THR A 770 -11.66 17.12 21.08
C THR A 770 -11.60 16.61 19.65
N LEU A 771 -12.70 16.80 18.92
CA LEU A 771 -12.80 16.54 17.48
C LEU A 771 -13.62 17.67 16.86
N SER A 772 -13.09 18.31 15.81
CA SER A 772 -13.83 19.26 14.99
C SER A 772 -13.64 18.95 13.51
N ILE A 773 -14.70 19.18 12.74
CA ILE A 773 -14.73 19.03 11.28
C ILE A 773 -15.35 20.30 10.71
N HIS A 774 -14.59 20.98 9.85
CA HIS A 774 -14.95 22.23 9.18
C HIS A 774 -14.60 22.12 7.70
N PRO A 775 -15.46 21.47 6.89
CA PRO A 775 -15.14 21.18 5.50
C PRO A 775 -14.87 22.45 4.71
N VAL A 776 -13.86 22.40 3.85
CA VAL A 776 -13.49 23.54 2.98
C VAL A 776 -14.49 23.78 1.85
N ILE A 777 -15.31 22.76 1.55
CA ILE A 777 -16.42 22.85 0.59
C ILE A 777 -17.69 23.15 1.41
N GLU A 778 -18.19 24.38 1.31
CA GLU A 778 -19.38 24.85 2.04
C GLU A 778 -20.72 24.38 1.42
N GLU A 779 -20.87 23.08 1.21
CA GLU A 779 -22.07 22.44 0.69
C GLU A 779 -22.56 21.33 1.64
N ASP A 780 -23.73 20.76 1.36
CA ASP A 780 -24.15 19.53 2.03
C ASP A 780 -23.10 18.45 1.75
N MET A 781 -22.52 17.88 2.80
CA MET A 781 -21.39 16.96 2.67
C MET A 781 -21.62 15.70 3.49
N SER A 782 -21.14 14.57 2.97
CA SER A 782 -21.01 13.31 3.68
C SER A 782 -19.63 12.73 3.39
N SER A 783 -18.91 12.22 4.38
CA SER A 783 -17.59 11.61 4.16
C SER A 783 -17.20 10.71 5.32
N PHE A 784 -16.36 9.72 5.03
CA PHE A 784 -15.59 9.02 6.05
C PHE A 784 -14.79 10.03 6.90
N PHE A 785 -14.72 9.77 8.21
CA PHE A 785 -13.82 10.45 9.15
C PHE A 785 -13.17 9.42 10.09
N ILE A 786 -12.00 9.76 10.63
CA ILE A 786 -11.27 8.91 11.57
C ILE A 786 -10.50 9.74 12.59
N CYS A 787 -10.54 9.34 13.86
CA CYS A 787 -9.60 9.73 14.90
C CYS A 787 -9.05 8.47 15.57
N GLY A 788 -8.04 8.57 16.46
CA GLY A 788 -7.44 7.36 17.04
C GLY A 788 -8.36 6.51 17.93
N ASN A 789 -9.57 7.00 18.27
CA ASN A 789 -10.53 6.27 19.10
C ASN A 789 -11.72 5.70 18.32
N ALA A 790 -12.03 6.24 17.13
CA ALA A 790 -13.21 5.85 16.36
C ALA A 790 -13.11 6.28 14.89
N TRP A 791 -13.90 5.61 14.06
CA TRP A 791 -14.18 6.07 12.70
C TRP A 791 -15.64 5.85 12.33
N GLY A 792 -16.09 6.57 11.31
CA GLY A 792 -17.47 6.53 10.87
C GLY A 792 -17.74 7.47 9.71
N VAL A 793 -18.99 7.92 9.60
CA VAL A 793 -19.42 8.87 8.57
C VAL A 793 -19.85 10.18 9.20
N TYR A 794 -19.23 11.26 8.77
CA TYR A 794 -19.61 12.62 9.08
C TYR A 794 -20.59 13.14 8.04
N ARG A 795 -21.62 13.87 8.47
CA ARG A 795 -22.58 14.54 7.59
C ARG A 795 -22.80 15.98 8.06
N GLN A 796 -22.86 16.91 7.12
CA GLN A 796 -23.38 18.26 7.36
C GLN A 796 -24.46 18.61 6.34
N GLU A 797 -25.48 19.31 6.81
CA GLU A 797 -26.54 19.86 5.97
C GLU A 797 -26.93 21.26 6.44
N LYS A 798 -27.32 22.14 5.51
CA LYS A 798 -27.73 23.51 5.87
C LYS A 798 -29.24 23.57 6.18
N LYS A 799 -29.60 23.71 7.46
CA LYS A 799 -30.99 23.87 7.92
C LYS A 799 -31.23 25.24 8.55
N ASN A 800 -32.20 26.00 8.03
CA ASN A 800 -32.54 27.35 8.48
C ASN A 800 -31.32 28.30 8.57
N GLY A 801 -30.38 28.18 7.61
CA GLY A 801 -29.17 28.99 7.56
C GLY A 801 -28.06 28.58 8.53
N LYS A 802 -28.25 27.51 9.32
CA LYS A 802 -27.23 26.93 10.21
C LYS A 802 -26.82 25.55 9.72
N TRP A 803 -25.55 25.21 9.89
CA TRP A 803 -25.07 23.84 9.66
C TRP A 803 -25.57 22.93 10.77
N VAL A 804 -26.15 21.80 10.39
CA VAL A 804 -26.48 20.70 11.30
C VAL A 804 -25.50 19.57 10.99
N LYS A 805 -24.69 19.20 11.97
CA LYS A 805 -23.67 18.15 11.86
C LYS A 805 -24.17 16.85 12.48
N LYS A 806 -23.80 15.72 11.90
CA LYS A 806 -24.10 14.38 12.41
C LYS A 806 -22.89 13.46 12.25
N TYR A 807 -22.65 12.62 13.24
CA TYR A 807 -21.59 11.62 13.26
C TYR A 807 -22.23 10.24 13.44
N ASP A 808 -22.08 9.38 12.44
CA ASP A 808 -22.52 7.98 12.50
C ASP A 808 -21.29 7.10 12.75
N ILE A 809 -21.14 6.60 13.98
CA ILE A 809 -19.97 5.82 14.41
C ILE A 809 -20.12 4.38 13.95
N LEU A 810 -19.12 3.88 13.23
CA LEU A 810 -19.10 2.52 12.68
C LEU A 810 -18.13 1.61 13.44
N TYR A 811 -17.09 2.18 14.03
CA TYR A 811 -16.12 1.45 14.86
C TYR A 811 -15.55 2.35 15.96
N GLY A 812 -15.24 1.76 17.12
CA GLY A 812 -14.73 2.48 18.28
C GLY A 812 -15.81 3.29 18.99
N THR A 813 -15.41 4.34 19.70
CA THR A 813 -16.34 5.24 20.41
C THR A 813 -15.81 6.67 20.50
N LEU A 814 -16.74 7.64 20.45
CA LEU A 814 -16.47 9.05 20.74
C LEU A 814 -16.91 9.45 22.16
N ASP A 815 -17.17 8.49 23.05
CA ASP A 815 -17.60 8.77 24.42
C ASP A 815 -16.57 9.63 25.16
N GLY A 816 -17.04 10.77 25.67
CA GLY A 816 -16.20 11.75 26.36
C GLY A 816 -15.31 12.61 25.45
N ILE A 817 -15.46 12.51 24.12
CA ILE A 817 -14.87 13.43 23.14
C ILE A 817 -15.83 14.60 22.89
N GLN A 818 -15.36 15.82 23.12
CA GLN A 818 -16.09 17.03 22.80
C GLN A 818 -16.06 17.27 21.29
N LEU A 819 -17.24 17.34 20.68
CA LEU A 819 -17.43 17.70 19.29
C LEU A 819 -17.58 19.23 19.19
N ASP A 820 -16.70 19.89 18.45
CA ASP A 820 -16.79 21.33 18.21
C ASP A 820 -17.62 21.58 16.93
N ASP A 821 -18.77 22.26 17.10
CA ASP A 821 -19.76 22.56 16.06
C ASP A 821 -19.50 23.91 15.36
#